data_AF-A0A6M8W4U5-F1
#
_entry.id   AF-A0A6M8W4U5-F1
#
_cell.length_a   1.000
_cell.length_b   1.000
_cell.length_c   1.000
_cell.angle_alpha   90.00
_cell.angle_beta   90.00
_cell.angle_gamma   90.00
#
_symmetry.space_group_name_H-M   'P 1'
#
loop_
_entity.id
_entity.type
_entity.pdbx_description
1 polymer ?
#
loop_
_entity_poly.entity_id
_entity_poly.type
_entity_poly.pdbx_seq_one_letter_code
_entity_poly.pdbx_strand_id
1 'polypeptide(L)'
;MHPWVILPRPGDCPICHMKLTPLDPAKFTGQVAIDPVVVQNIGVRVEPVTEGPLVRTIRTVGTVDYDETRVRDVNTKIAGWIEDLHIDFLGAAVEQGQPLFEVYSPALFQAQEEYLLALRTQRAPGTERPGQPLDLVASARTKLELFDVTPQQIEALAEAGQPSRTMSVLSPHTGTVIAKHANEGMRIEPGMQVFRIADLSRVWVLVTLYESQLPFVSEGQLAVMSLPYIPGLTLEGRVVYIYPYVDTRTREVQVRLEFENPTGLLKPGMFATVELQSTLKREAVLVPRAAVISTGTRSVAFVSLGEGKFEPRDVRIGVEAGDGQVEVLDGLKPGELVVTSGQFLLDSESRVREALAKMIRGDLASEQTAEVATAGASELDSLPAPVAAGLADALRAYFVIGDRLAADSDSGIADPARSLAAALDRTIGVPIPTDEHFWHRHTEAAVARGKALELASASGLESAREAFADLSVALDKLVRATGVPPALEVGVQSLHCPMFREGQGGALWLQPAGGVRNPFFGAMMLECFDRREALPITGERPATEGAVPSADESPAGHAIAPDGSRTEVQMTLATALGAYLAAQDSLTKDDARRAAESLRHMVENVGPLLALDGTAGDAAEQIRVAARDPGADLASIRSTFALVSNALLVISEALPPPTTEGGVFHAYCPMVKEHWLQAGEDIRNPYDPGMLRCGTIKARLDREAGR
;
A
#
# COMPACT_ATOMS: atom_id res chain seq x y z
N MET A 1 -44.97 -26.15 14.89
CA MET A 1 -44.69 -27.33 14.02
C MET A 1 -43.36 -27.91 14.48
N HIS A 2 -43.20 -29.24 14.58
CA HIS A 2 -41.99 -29.90 15.09
C HIS A 2 -41.20 -30.56 13.94
N PRO A 3 -40.33 -29.82 13.21
CA PRO A 3 -39.74 -30.30 11.95
C PRO A 3 -38.67 -31.39 12.15
N TRP A 4 -38.13 -31.50 13.36
CA TRP A 4 -37.14 -32.53 13.74
C TRP A 4 -37.77 -33.91 14.01
N VAL A 5 -39.11 -34.03 14.00
CA VAL A 5 -39.80 -35.30 14.20
C VAL A 5 -39.90 -36.01 12.85
N ILE A 6 -38.97 -36.92 12.60
CA ILE A 6 -38.95 -37.78 11.41
C ILE A 6 -39.25 -39.21 11.85
N LEU A 7 -40.32 -39.80 11.30
CA LEU A 7 -40.70 -41.18 11.58
C LEU A 7 -40.47 -42.07 10.36
N PRO A 8 -39.99 -43.31 10.54
CA PRO A 8 -39.75 -44.25 9.44
C PRO A 8 -41.05 -44.76 8.78
N ARG A 9 -42.22 -44.42 9.32
CA ARG A 9 -43.54 -44.80 8.79
C ARG A 9 -44.48 -43.59 8.85
N PRO A 10 -45.43 -43.47 7.91
CA PRO A 10 -46.45 -42.42 7.95
C PRO A 10 -47.21 -42.46 9.28
N GLY A 11 -47.39 -41.30 9.90
CA GLY A 11 -48.06 -41.18 11.20
C GLY A 11 -48.18 -39.73 11.66
N ASP A 12 -48.73 -39.54 12.85
CA ASP A 12 -48.85 -38.23 13.47
C ASP A 12 -47.63 -37.92 14.34
N CYS A 13 -47.29 -36.64 14.46
CA CYS A 13 -46.23 -36.17 15.34
C CYS A 13 -46.54 -36.58 16.79
N PRO A 14 -45.64 -37.28 17.52
CA PRO A 14 -45.91 -37.73 18.88
C PRO A 14 -45.96 -36.59 19.91
N ILE A 15 -45.59 -35.36 19.53
CA ILE A 15 -45.57 -34.18 20.40
C ILE A 15 -46.83 -33.31 20.19
N CYS A 16 -47.22 -33.04 18.94
CA CYS A 16 -48.39 -32.19 18.63
C CYS A 16 -49.55 -32.91 17.94
N HIS A 17 -49.44 -34.21 17.70
CA HIS A 17 -50.46 -35.05 17.05
C HIS A 17 -50.93 -34.56 15.67
N MET A 18 -50.13 -33.74 14.98
CA MET A 18 -50.38 -33.33 13.61
C MET A 18 -49.80 -34.34 12.63
N LYS A 19 -50.51 -34.60 11.53
CA LYS A 19 -50.11 -35.53 10.47
C LYS A 19 -48.78 -35.14 9.82
N LEU A 20 -47.81 -36.05 9.80
CA LEU A 20 -46.50 -35.82 9.18
C LEU A 20 -46.58 -35.91 7.65
N THR A 21 -45.79 -35.10 6.96
CA THR A 21 -45.73 -35.06 5.49
C THR A 21 -44.64 -36.02 4.97
N PRO A 22 -44.90 -36.83 3.93
CA PRO A 22 -43.89 -37.72 3.34
C PRO A 22 -42.71 -36.94 2.78
N LEU A 23 -41.49 -37.43 3.05
CA LEU A 23 -40.25 -36.83 2.59
C LEU A 23 -39.54 -37.78 1.61
N ASP A 24 -39.12 -37.24 0.45
CA ASP A 24 -38.42 -37.99 -0.60
C ASP A 24 -36.90 -37.79 -0.49
N PRO A 25 -36.13 -38.78 -0.01
CA PRO A 25 -34.69 -38.66 0.19
C PRO A 25 -33.90 -38.49 -1.12
N ALA A 26 -34.46 -38.83 -2.29
CA ALA A 26 -33.77 -38.66 -3.58
C ALA A 26 -33.59 -37.18 -3.96
N LYS A 27 -34.40 -36.27 -3.42
CA LYS A 27 -34.33 -34.82 -3.68
C LYS A 27 -33.24 -34.08 -2.88
N PHE A 28 -32.47 -34.78 -2.04
CA PHE A 28 -31.47 -34.21 -1.15
C PHE A 28 -30.03 -34.63 -1.49
N THR A 29 -29.77 -35.02 -2.75
CA THR A 29 -28.46 -35.49 -3.22
C THR A 29 -27.69 -34.38 -3.95
N GLY A 30 -26.80 -33.66 -3.24
CA GLY A 30 -25.70 -32.81 -3.76
C GLY A 30 -26.04 -31.60 -4.67
N GLN A 31 -27.14 -31.64 -5.40
CA GLN A 31 -27.61 -30.63 -6.35
C GLN A 31 -28.69 -29.76 -5.69
N VAL A 32 -28.52 -28.45 -5.80
CA VAL A 32 -29.47 -27.46 -5.31
C VAL A 32 -30.45 -27.17 -6.44
N ALA A 33 -31.63 -27.80 -6.38
CA ALA A 33 -32.75 -27.49 -7.26
C ALA A 33 -33.61 -26.38 -6.66
N ILE A 34 -33.64 -25.21 -7.29
CA ILE A 34 -34.46 -24.05 -6.92
C ILE A 34 -35.45 -23.78 -8.05
N ASP A 35 -36.65 -23.35 -7.68
CA ASP A 35 -37.67 -22.96 -8.66
C ASP A 35 -37.11 -21.89 -9.61
N PRO A 36 -37.18 -22.08 -10.95
CA PRO A 36 -36.68 -21.11 -11.92
C PRO A 36 -37.21 -19.68 -11.72
N VAL A 37 -38.44 -19.52 -11.23
CA VAL A 37 -39.03 -18.20 -10.92
C VAL A 37 -38.30 -17.56 -9.74
N VAL A 38 -37.93 -18.34 -8.73
CA VAL A 38 -37.15 -17.85 -7.58
C VAL A 38 -35.74 -17.47 -8.03
N VAL A 39 -35.08 -18.31 -8.85
CA VAL A 39 -33.76 -18.01 -9.45
C VAL A 39 -33.77 -16.68 -10.21
N GLN A 40 -34.82 -16.43 -10.99
CA GLN A 40 -35.00 -15.18 -11.73
C GLN A 40 -35.23 -13.99 -10.79
N ASN A 41 -36.03 -14.15 -9.74
CA ASN A 41 -36.32 -13.10 -8.76
C ASN A 41 -35.12 -12.71 -7.91
N ILE A 42 -34.24 -13.66 -7.58
CA ILE A 42 -32.98 -13.39 -6.85
C ILE A 42 -31.86 -12.86 -7.76
N GLY A 43 -32.12 -12.75 -9.07
CA GLY A 43 -31.19 -12.14 -10.02
C GLY A 43 -29.93 -12.95 -10.28
N VAL A 44 -29.99 -14.29 -10.20
CA VAL A 44 -28.82 -15.14 -10.48
C VAL A 44 -28.32 -14.91 -11.90
N ARG A 45 -27.03 -14.60 -12.01
CA ARG A 45 -26.31 -14.48 -13.28
C ARG A 45 -25.34 -15.62 -13.44
N VAL A 46 -25.20 -16.11 -14.66
CA VAL A 46 -24.26 -17.16 -15.01
C VAL A 46 -23.38 -16.70 -16.16
N GLU A 47 -22.12 -17.11 -16.12
CA GLU A 47 -21.15 -16.85 -17.18
C GLU A 47 -20.44 -18.15 -17.56
N PRO A 48 -20.05 -18.32 -18.83
CA PRO A 48 -19.28 -19.49 -19.25
C PRO A 48 -17.86 -19.41 -18.70
N VAL A 49 -17.34 -20.57 -18.26
CA VAL A 49 -15.92 -20.76 -18.01
C VAL A 49 -15.19 -20.63 -19.35
N THR A 50 -14.23 -19.71 -19.42
CA THR A 50 -13.49 -19.43 -20.66
C THR A 50 -12.09 -20.03 -20.61
N GLU A 51 -11.52 -20.25 -21.79
CA GLU A 51 -10.11 -20.61 -21.93
C GLU A 51 -9.41 -19.48 -22.69
N GLY A 52 -8.32 -18.96 -22.13
CA GLY A 52 -7.64 -17.81 -22.72
C GLY A 52 -6.30 -17.49 -22.06
N PRO A 53 -5.62 -16.44 -22.54
CA PRO A 53 -4.34 -16.03 -21.97
C PRO A 53 -4.53 -15.42 -20.58
N LEU A 54 -3.78 -15.94 -19.61
CA LEU A 54 -3.71 -15.37 -18.28
C LEU A 54 -2.78 -14.16 -18.31
N VAL A 55 -3.37 -12.97 -18.37
CA VAL A 55 -2.64 -11.70 -18.40
C VAL A 55 -2.75 -11.01 -17.04
N ARG A 56 -1.61 -10.68 -16.45
CA ARG A 56 -1.50 -9.87 -15.26
C ARG A 56 -1.08 -8.46 -15.65
N THR A 57 -1.89 -7.48 -15.27
CA THR A 57 -1.59 -6.07 -15.51
C THR A 57 -1.09 -5.43 -14.22
N ILE A 58 0.11 -4.87 -14.26
CA ILE A 58 0.67 -4.05 -13.18
C ILE A 58 0.50 -2.59 -13.57
N ARG A 59 -0.26 -1.84 -12.76
CA ARG A 59 -0.41 -0.40 -12.89
C ARG A 59 0.51 0.28 -11.89
N THR A 60 1.35 1.19 -12.37
CA THR A 60 2.27 1.95 -11.54
C THR A 60 2.41 3.37 -12.04
N VAL A 61 3.04 4.22 -11.24
CA VAL A 61 3.41 5.58 -11.62
C VAL A 61 4.89 5.60 -11.95
N GLY A 62 5.24 6.28 -13.03
CA GLY A 62 6.61 6.55 -13.42
C GLY A 62 6.90 8.04 -13.53
N THR A 63 8.18 8.36 -13.47
CA THR A 63 8.69 9.70 -13.71
C THR A 63 9.53 9.69 -14.99
N VAL A 64 9.24 10.61 -15.90
CA VAL A 64 10.04 10.82 -17.12
C VAL A 64 11.40 11.38 -16.72
N ASP A 65 12.47 10.82 -17.25
CA ASP A 65 13.85 11.22 -17.00
C ASP A 65 14.66 11.24 -18.31
N TYR A 66 15.85 11.84 -18.26
CA TYR A 66 16.78 11.88 -19.38
C TYR A 66 17.31 10.47 -19.68
N ASP A 67 17.53 10.18 -20.97
CA ASP A 67 18.40 9.06 -21.35
C ASP A 67 19.85 9.45 -21.04
N GLU A 68 20.39 8.95 -19.93
CA GLU A 68 21.76 9.26 -19.49
C GLU A 68 22.81 8.91 -20.55
N THR A 69 22.55 7.93 -21.42
CA THR A 69 23.46 7.57 -22.51
C THR A 69 23.53 8.62 -23.62
N ARG A 70 22.54 9.52 -23.65
CA ARG A 70 22.40 10.65 -24.58
C ARG A 70 22.67 12.01 -23.93
N VAL A 71 23.14 12.03 -22.69
CA VAL A 71 23.60 13.25 -22.01
C VAL A 71 25.08 13.47 -22.30
N ARG A 72 25.44 14.71 -22.62
CA ARG A 72 26.81 15.10 -22.96
C ARG A 72 27.18 16.39 -22.22
N ASP A 73 28.33 16.34 -21.58
CA ASP A 73 28.91 17.47 -20.88
C ASP A 73 29.85 18.24 -21.82
N VAL A 74 29.67 19.55 -21.88
CA VAL A 74 30.54 20.46 -22.63
C VAL A 74 31.53 21.06 -21.65
N ASN A 75 32.78 20.62 -21.75
CA ASN A 75 33.87 21.07 -20.89
C ASN A 75 34.95 21.73 -21.73
N THR A 76 35.60 22.75 -21.19
CA THR A 76 36.70 23.43 -21.88
C THR A 76 38.02 22.72 -21.60
N LYS A 77 38.93 22.67 -22.59
CA LYS A 77 40.32 22.17 -22.42
C LYS A 77 41.32 23.28 -22.14
N ILE A 78 40.87 24.53 -22.24
CA ILE A 78 41.66 25.74 -22.12
C ILE A 78 41.14 26.59 -20.96
N ALA A 79 42.06 27.33 -20.34
CA ALA A 79 41.72 28.39 -19.41
C ALA A 79 41.46 29.68 -20.18
N GLY A 80 40.43 30.44 -19.79
CA GLY A 80 40.06 31.66 -20.51
C GLY A 80 38.89 32.40 -19.88
N TRP A 81 38.39 33.39 -20.59
CA TRP A 81 37.21 34.16 -20.22
C TRP A 81 36.16 34.05 -21.32
N ILE A 82 34.91 33.87 -20.92
CA ILE A 82 33.77 33.92 -21.83
C ILE A 82 33.54 35.39 -22.19
N GLU A 83 33.68 35.75 -23.47
CA GLU A 83 33.44 37.13 -23.92
C GLU A 83 32.00 37.32 -24.44
N ASP A 84 31.48 36.38 -25.24
CA ASP A 84 30.11 36.40 -25.78
C ASP A 84 29.43 35.05 -25.52
N LEU A 85 28.16 35.06 -25.11
CA LEU A 85 27.38 33.87 -24.79
C LEU A 85 26.18 33.77 -25.73
N HIS A 86 26.30 32.95 -26.77
CA HIS A 86 25.23 32.78 -27.75
C HIS A 86 24.02 31.99 -27.21
N ILE A 87 24.25 31.09 -26.25
CA ILE A 87 23.18 30.32 -25.58
C ILE A 87 23.13 30.67 -24.10
N ASP A 88 22.14 31.48 -23.73
CA ASP A 88 22.08 32.13 -22.42
C ASP A 88 20.98 31.61 -21.47
N PHE A 89 20.14 30.64 -21.88
CA PHE A 89 19.09 30.07 -21.03
C PHE A 89 18.99 28.54 -21.07
N LEU A 90 18.41 27.96 -20.01
CA LEU A 90 18.11 26.52 -19.90
C LEU A 90 16.90 26.15 -20.77
N GLY A 91 16.94 24.99 -21.40
CA GLY A 91 15.89 24.51 -22.31
C GLY A 91 16.07 24.97 -23.76
N ALA A 92 17.13 25.73 -24.07
CA ALA A 92 17.48 26.08 -25.44
C ALA A 92 17.82 24.81 -26.25
N ALA A 93 17.23 24.69 -27.44
CA ALA A 93 17.61 23.67 -28.41
C ALA A 93 18.88 24.10 -29.14
N VAL A 94 19.81 23.17 -29.31
CA VAL A 94 21.09 23.38 -29.98
C VAL A 94 21.36 22.29 -31.00
N GLU A 95 21.94 22.65 -32.14
CA GLU A 95 22.40 21.72 -33.17
C GLU A 95 23.89 21.42 -33.01
N GLN A 96 24.32 20.23 -33.44
CA GLN A 96 25.74 19.91 -33.52
C GLN A 96 26.48 20.93 -34.39
N GLY A 97 27.59 21.48 -33.86
CA GLY A 97 28.37 22.52 -34.52
C GLY A 97 27.85 23.93 -34.31
N GLN A 98 26.70 24.13 -33.65
CA GLN A 98 26.20 25.46 -33.33
C GLN A 98 27.12 26.16 -32.31
N PRO A 99 27.46 27.44 -32.49
CA PRO A 99 28.20 28.22 -31.51
C PRO A 99 27.45 28.33 -30.18
N LEU A 100 28.09 27.93 -29.09
CA LEU A 100 27.53 28.05 -27.73
C LEU A 100 27.97 29.35 -27.06
N PHE A 101 29.27 29.65 -27.13
CA PHE A 101 29.89 30.85 -26.57
C PHE A 101 31.26 31.10 -27.21
N GLU A 102 31.75 32.32 -27.09
CA GLU A 102 33.11 32.70 -27.47
C GLU A 102 34.03 32.78 -26.26
N VAL A 103 35.23 32.23 -26.40
CA VAL A 103 36.27 32.26 -25.37
C VAL A 103 37.50 33.04 -25.83
N TYR A 104 37.95 33.96 -24.99
CA TYR A 104 39.32 34.48 -25.04
C TYR A 104 40.22 33.63 -24.15
N SER A 105 41.25 33.02 -24.75
CA SER A 105 42.29 32.29 -24.02
C SER A 105 43.67 32.70 -24.52
N PRO A 106 44.55 33.20 -23.64
CA PRO A 106 45.93 33.52 -24.01
C PRO A 106 46.69 32.31 -24.59
N ALA A 107 46.45 31.12 -24.04
CA ALA A 107 47.09 29.88 -24.51
C ALA A 107 46.60 29.49 -25.91
N LEU A 108 45.29 29.65 -26.17
CA LEU A 108 44.73 29.42 -27.50
C LEU A 108 45.27 30.43 -28.52
N PHE A 109 45.34 31.71 -28.16
CA PHE A 109 45.89 32.76 -29.03
C PHE A 109 47.35 32.47 -29.41
N GLN A 110 48.19 32.08 -28.44
CA GLN A 110 49.58 31.68 -28.70
C GLN A 110 49.66 30.45 -29.63
N ALA A 111 48.80 29.45 -29.43
CA ALA A 111 48.77 28.27 -30.30
C ALA A 111 48.40 28.63 -31.75
N GLN A 112 47.51 29.61 -31.95
CA GLN A 112 47.19 30.13 -33.29
C GLN A 112 48.40 30.82 -33.94
N GLU A 113 49.13 31.66 -33.19
CA GLU A 113 50.35 32.33 -33.69
C GLU A 113 51.43 31.32 -34.09
N GLU A 114 51.65 30.29 -33.27
CA GLU A 114 52.60 29.20 -33.56
C GLU A 114 52.22 28.47 -34.86
N TYR A 115 50.94 28.12 -35.04
CA TYR A 115 50.45 27.47 -36.25
C TYR A 115 50.63 28.34 -37.50
N LEU A 116 50.26 29.62 -37.42
CA LEU A 116 50.41 30.55 -38.53
C LEU A 116 51.89 30.81 -38.88
N LEU A 117 52.78 30.88 -37.88
CA LEU A 117 54.22 31.00 -38.11
C LEU A 117 54.79 29.75 -38.80
N ALA A 118 54.38 28.56 -38.37
CA ALA A 118 54.78 27.31 -39.00
C ALA A 118 54.32 27.27 -40.48
N LEU A 119 53.07 27.65 -40.77
CA LEU A 119 52.54 27.74 -42.13
C LEU A 119 53.32 28.72 -43.01
N ARG A 120 53.66 29.91 -42.49
CA ARG A 120 54.46 30.90 -43.23
C ARG A 120 55.87 30.37 -43.54
N THR A 121 56.49 29.67 -42.58
CA THR A 121 57.83 29.09 -42.74
C THR A 121 57.85 27.97 -43.79
N GLN A 122 56.80 27.16 -43.84
CA GLN A 122 56.63 26.11 -44.85
C GLN A 122 56.38 26.68 -46.26
N ARG A 123 55.64 27.80 -46.37
CA ARG A 123 55.37 28.49 -47.64
C ARG A 123 56.53 29.36 -48.14
N ALA A 124 57.55 29.62 -47.32
CA ALA A 124 58.68 30.48 -47.67
C ALA A 124 59.59 29.80 -48.73
N PRO A 125 59.96 30.48 -49.84
CA PRO A 125 60.86 29.91 -50.83
C PRO A 125 62.26 29.64 -50.26
N GLY A 126 62.81 28.42 -50.46
CA GLY A 126 64.18 28.07 -50.11
C GLY A 126 64.39 27.40 -48.73
N THR A 127 63.32 26.97 -48.06
CA THR A 127 63.37 26.28 -46.75
C THR A 127 63.32 24.74 -46.84
N GLU A 128 63.64 24.14 -47.99
CA GLU A 128 63.90 22.70 -48.10
C GLU A 128 65.22 22.37 -47.39
N ARG A 129 65.17 22.18 -46.07
CA ARG A 129 66.31 21.65 -45.31
C ARG A 129 66.24 20.12 -45.32
N PRO A 130 67.12 19.41 -46.04
CA PRO A 130 67.19 17.96 -45.97
C PRO A 130 67.60 17.55 -44.55
N GLY A 131 66.72 16.87 -43.82
CA GLY A 131 67.04 16.23 -42.54
C GLY A 131 66.28 16.68 -41.28
N GLN A 132 65.16 17.43 -41.37
CA GLN A 132 64.28 17.62 -40.20
C GLN A 132 63.02 16.72 -40.29
N PRO A 133 62.88 15.69 -39.44
CA PRO A 133 61.73 14.78 -39.43
C PRO A 133 60.52 15.31 -38.63
N LEU A 134 60.53 16.56 -38.15
CA LEU A 134 59.42 17.15 -37.39
C LEU A 134 58.63 18.09 -38.29
N ASP A 135 57.46 17.64 -38.73
CA ASP A 135 56.46 18.49 -39.36
C ASP A 135 55.91 19.47 -38.31
N LEU A 136 56.47 20.69 -38.29
CA LEU A 136 56.09 21.76 -37.37
C LEU A 136 54.64 22.19 -37.58
N VAL A 137 54.15 22.15 -38.83
CA VAL A 137 52.76 22.49 -39.15
C VAL A 137 51.83 21.43 -38.57
N ALA A 138 52.16 20.15 -38.75
CA ALA A 138 51.39 19.07 -38.13
C ALA A 138 51.40 19.17 -36.60
N SER A 139 52.56 19.42 -35.98
CA SER A 139 52.65 19.54 -34.51
C SER A 139 51.82 20.70 -33.96
N ALA A 140 51.87 21.86 -34.61
CA ALA A 140 51.07 23.02 -34.20
C ALA A 140 49.57 22.82 -34.47
N ARG A 141 49.21 22.12 -35.56
CA ARG A 141 47.82 21.71 -35.83
C ARG A 141 47.29 20.76 -34.75
N THR A 142 48.05 19.71 -34.40
CA THR A 142 47.68 18.78 -33.32
C THR A 142 47.44 19.51 -32.01
N LYS A 143 48.23 20.54 -31.69
CA LYS A 143 48.04 21.36 -30.48
C LYS A 143 46.69 22.09 -30.48
N LEU A 144 46.26 22.65 -31.61
CA LEU A 144 44.94 23.28 -31.74
C LEU A 144 43.81 22.24 -31.66
N GLU A 145 43.98 21.07 -32.29
CA GLU A 145 43.01 19.97 -32.22
C GLU A 145 42.84 19.44 -30.79
N LEU A 146 43.92 19.38 -29.99
CA LEU A 146 43.87 19.02 -28.57
C LEU A 146 43.15 20.05 -27.69
N PHE A 147 42.95 21.28 -28.20
CA PHE A 147 42.11 22.29 -27.58
C PHE A 147 40.66 22.26 -28.10
N ASP A 148 40.28 21.19 -28.78
CA ASP A 148 38.97 20.98 -29.41
C ASP A 148 38.64 22.04 -30.48
N VAL A 149 39.66 22.67 -31.08
CA VAL A 149 39.47 23.51 -32.27
C VAL A 149 39.19 22.62 -33.45
N THR A 150 38.05 22.83 -34.11
CA THR A 150 37.63 21.97 -35.22
C THR A 150 38.52 22.14 -36.45
N PRO A 151 38.64 21.10 -37.31
CA PRO A 151 39.35 21.22 -38.59
C PRO A 151 38.89 22.41 -39.44
N GLN A 152 37.58 22.71 -39.45
CA GLN A 152 37.04 23.85 -40.19
C GLN A 152 37.52 25.19 -39.61
N GLN A 153 37.59 25.33 -38.29
CA GLN A 153 38.14 26.53 -37.64
C GLN A 153 39.64 26.70 -37.91
N ILE A 154 40.40 25.59 -37.95
CA ILE A 154 41.84 25.62 -38.27
C ILE A 154 42.06 26.02 -39.73
N GLU A 155 41.25 25.52 -40.65
CA GLU A 155 41.30 25.91 -42.07
C GLU A 155 40.93 27.39 -42.26
N ALA A 156 39.86 27.86 -41.62
CA ALA A 156 39.48 29.27 -41.62
C ALA A 156 40.59 30.17 -41.05
N LEU A 157 41.27 29.73 -39.99
CA LEU A 157 42.45 30.42 -39.44
C LEU A 157 43.61 30.49 -40.46
N ALA A 158 43.88 29.38 -41.15
CA ALA A 158 44.93 29.31 -42.16
C ALA A 158 44.66 30.20 -43.39
N GLU A 159 43.39 30.33 -43.78
CA GLU A 159 42.92 31.22 -44.85
C GLU A 159 42.98 32.70 -44.43
N ALA A 160 42.51 33.02 -43.23
CA ALA A 160 42.56 34.38 -42.69
C ALA A 160 44.00 34.89 -42.48
N GLY A 161 44.93 34.00 -42.12
CA GLY A 161 46.35 34.30 -41.99
C GLY A 161 46.75 35.12 -40.76
N GLN A 162 45.78 35.46 -39.90
CA GLN A 162 45.94 36.23 -38.65
C GLN A 162 45.24 35.52 -37.48
N PRO A 163 45.81 35.56 -36.26
CA PRO A 163 45.18 34.94 -35.09
C PRO A 163 43.92 35.73 -34.68
N SER A 164 42.88 35.01 -34.28
CA SER A 164 41.65 35.55 -33.74
C SER A 164 41.74 35.66 -32.22
N ARG A 165 41.29 36.80 -31.68
CA ARG A 165 41.28 37.03 -30.22
C ARG A 165 40.37 36.02 -29.52
N THR A 166 39.13 35.92 -29.96
CA THR A 166 38.16 34.96 -29.45
C THR A 166 38.01 33.78 -30.42
N MET A 167 37.51 32.66 -29.90
CA MET A 167 37.13 31.51 -30.71
C MET A 167 35.83 30.92 -30.17
N SER A 168 34.93 30.53 -31.06
CA SER A 168 33.66 29.93 -30.69
C SER A 168 33.85 28.49 -30.24
N VAL A 169 33.33 28.16 -29.07
CA VAL A 169 33.16 26.78 -28.60
C VAL A 169 31.83 26.27 -29.16
N LEU A 170 31.89 25.20 -29.93
CA LEU A 170 30.73 24.64 -30.64
C LEU A 170 30.08 23.52 -29.84
N SER A 171 28.79 23.29 -30.09
CA SER A 171 28.08 22.15 -29.51
C SER A 171 28.59 20.82 -30.11
N PRO A 172 29.02 19.84 -29.29
CA PRO A 172 29.47 18.55 -29.80
C PRO A 172 28.32 17.68 -30.35
N HIS A 173 27.08 17.93 -29.92
CA HIS A 173 25.90 17.13 -30.26
C HIS A 173 24.62 17.99 -30.34
N THR A 174 23.64 17.53 -31.11
CA THR A 174 22.30 18.13 -31.14
C THR A 174 21.51 17.73 -29.90
N GLY A 175 20.81 18.67 -29.27
CA GLY A 175 19.99 18.39 -28.09
C GLY A 175 19.43 19.65 -27.42
N THR A 176 19.05 19.51 -26.15
CA THR A 176 18.52 20.59 -25.32
C THR A 176 19.48 20.87 -24.16
N VAL A 177 19.71 22.15 -23.85
CA VAL A 177 20.54 22.55 -22.71
C VAL A 177 19.79 22.29 -21.40
N ILE A 178 20.30 21.35 -20.59
CA ILE A 178 19.69 20.94 -19.31
C ILE A 178 20.45 21.47 -18.09
N ALA A 179 21.70 21.89 -18.27
CA ALA A 179 22.44 22.68 -17.27
C ALA A 179 23.31 23.73 -17.97
N LYS A 180 23.41 24.90 -17.35
CA LYS A 180 24.22 26.04 -17.79
C LYS A 180 24.97 26.56 -16.57
N HIS A 181 26.29 26.46 -16.62
CA HIS A 181 27.19 27.01 -15.61
C HIS A 181 28.05 28.15 -16.17
N ALA A 182 27.84 28.54 -17.44
CA ALA A 182 28.47 29.68 -18.09
C ALA A 182 27.71 30.99 -17.83
N ASN A 183 28.45 32.08 -17.64
CA ASN A 183 27.94 33.45 -17.77
C ASN A 183 28.95 34.29 -18.55
N GLU A 184 28.51 35.34 -19.23
CA GLU A 184 29.41 36.30 -19.88
C GLU A 184 30.37 36.92 -18.85
N GLY A 185 31.62 37.13 -19.26
CA GLY A 185 32.71 37.61 -18.40
C GLY A 185 33.28 36.56 -17.43
N MET A 186 32.67 35.38 -17.32
CA MET A 186 33.12 34.34 -16.41
C MET A 186 34.45 33.74 -16.87
N ARG A 187 35.34 33.48 -15.91
CA ARG A 187 36.58 32.73 -16.15
C ARG A 187 36.30 31.22 -16.13
N ILE A 188 36.77 30.52 -17.15
CA ILE A 188 36.67 29.07 -17.30
C ILE A 188 38.05 28.42 -17.16
N GLU A 189 38.05 27.18 -16.68
CA GLU A 189 39.24 26.38 -16.46
C GLU A 189 39.12 25.01 -17.17
N PRO A 190 40.24 24.37 -17.51
CA PRO A 190 40.22 23.02 -18.08
C PRO A 190 39.47 22.04 -17.18
N GLY A 191 38.51 21.32 -17.76
CA GLY A 191 37.68 20.35 -17.06
C GLY A 191 36.42 20.93 -16.41
N MET A 192 36.26 22.27 -16.35
CA MET A 192 35.02 22.89 -15.89
C MET A 192 33.88 22.54 -16.84
N GLN A 193 32.76 22.06 -16.29
CA GLN A 193 31.54 21.82 -17.03
C GLN A 193 30.83 23.16 -17.27
N VAL A 194 30.70 23.55 -18.54
CA VAL A 194 30.12 24.83 -18.94
C VAL A 194 28.64 24.66 -19.29
N PHE A 195 28.33 23.61 -20.05
CA PHE A 195 26.97 23.21 -20.38
C PHE A 195 26.79 21.71 -20.19
N ARG A 196 25.54 21.29 -19.99
CA ARG A 196 25.10 19.90 -20.15
C ARG A 196 23.96 19.88 -21.15
N ILE A 197 24.10 19.05 -22.17
CA ILE A 197 23.16 18.92 -23.28
C ILE A 197 22.60 17.50 -23.28
N ALA A 198 21.28 17.38 -23.42
CA ALA A 198 20.61 16.09 -23.52
C ALA A 198 19.79 16.01 -24.82
N ASP A 199 19.94 14.93 -25.56
CA ASP A 199 19.02 14.62 -26.65
C ASP A 199 17.72 14.03 -26.08
N LEU A 200 16.63 14.78 -26.24
CA LEU A 200 15.29 14.46 -25.72
C LEU A 200 14.40 13.72 -26.73
N SER A 201 14.92 13.35 -27.90
CA SER A 201 14.18 12.57 -28.91
C SER A 201 13.74 11.19 -28.40
N ARG A 202 14.38 10.72 -27.33
CA ARG A 202 14.06 9.52 -26.57
C ARG A 202 14.24 9.83 -25.09
N VAL A 203 13.34 9.30 -24.27
CA VAL A 203 13.35 9.53 -22.82
C VAL A 203 13.22 8.22 -22.08
N TRP A 204 13.72 8.21 -20.85
CA TRP A 204 13.46 7.12 -19.94
C TRP A 204 12.26 7.44 -19.07
N VAL A 205 11.56 6.40 -18.64
CA VAL A 205 10.53 6.50 -17.62
C VAL A 205 10.92 5.54 -16.51
N LEU A 206 11.18 6.09 -15.34
CA LEU A 206 11.55 5.32 -14.16
C LEU A 206 10.28 5.00 -13.40
N VAL A 207 9.91 3.72 -13.35
CA VAL A 207 8.79 3.25 -12.54
C VAL A 207 9.30 2.52 -11.30
N THR A 208 8.49 2.56 -10.26
CA THR A 208 8.78 1.87 -9.01
C THR A 208 7.81 0.71 -8.86
N LEU A 209 8.34 -0.49 -8.61
CA LEU A 209 7.57 -1.72 -8.44
C LEU A 209 7.86 -2.34 -7.08
N TYR A 210 6.88 -3.02 -6.50
CA TYR A 210 7.10 -3.80 -5.28
C TYR A 210 7.86 -5.09 -5.56
N GLU A 211 8.61 -5.57 -4.56
CA GLU A 211 9.33 -6.85 -4.63
C GLU A 211 8.43 -8.02 -5.09
N SER A 212 7.16 -8.03 -4.66
CA SER A 212 6.17 -9.05 -5.04
C SER A 212 5.72 -9.00 -6.51
N GLN A 213 6.00 -7.91 -7.22
CA GLN A 213 5.61 -7.71 -8.62
C GLN A 213 6.73 -8.11 -9.60
N LEU A 214 7.98 -8.14 -9.15
CA LEU A 214 9.14 -8.46 -9.98
C LEU A 214 9.06 -9.79 -10.75
N PRO A 215 8.51 -10.89 -10.22
CA PRO A 215 8.41 -12.15 -10.96
C PRO A 215 7.59 -12.04 -12.26
N PHE A 216 6.80 -10.98 -12.40
CA PHE A 216 5.95 -10.74 -13.55
C PHE A 216 6.51 -9.70 -14.53
N VAL A 217 7.73 -9.20 -14.26
CA VAL A 217 8.38 -8.18 -15.10
C VAL A 217 9.67 -8.74 -15.70
N SER A 218 9.87 -8.50 -16.98
CA SER A 218 11.05 -8.96 -17.72
C SER A 218 11.57 -7.90 -18.68
N GLU A 219 12.88 -7.90 -18.94
CA GLU A 219 13.47 -7.03 -19.96
C GLU A 219 12.89 -7.34 -21.35
N GLY A 220 12.66 -6.30 -22.15
CA GLY A 220 12.00 -6.37 -23.46
C GLY A 220 10.46 -6.39 -23.41
N GLN A 221 9.85 -6.49 -22.23
CA GLN A 221 8.41 -6.47 -22.07
C GLN A 221 7.80 -5.14 -22.53
N LEU A 222 6.63 -5.22 -23.16
CA LEU A 222 5.85 -4.06 -23.60
C LEU A 222 5.27 -3.31 -22.40
N ALA A 223 5.33 -1.99 -22.48
CA ALA A 223 4.73 -1.09 -21.52
C ALA A 223 3.86 -0.06 -22.24
N VAL A 224 2.67 0.19 -21.69
CA VAL A 224 1.77 1.22 -22.19
C VAL A 224 1.74 2.34 -21.19
N MET A 225 2.07 3.54 -21.64
CA MET A 225 2.06 4.74 -20.83
C MET A 225 0.88 5.61 -21.20
N SER A 226 0.22 6.16 -20.19
CA SER A 226 -0.78 7.21 -20.32
C SER A 226 -0.37 8.44 -19.52
N LEU A 227 -0.73 9.61 -20.04
CA LEU A 227 -0.37 10.89 -19.45
C LEU A 227 -1.61 11.49 -18.79
N PRO A 228 -1.63 11.73 -17.48
CA PRO A 228 -2.80 12.27 -16.78
C PRO A 228 -3.25 13.62 -17.35
N TYR A 229 -2.31 14.38 -17.92
CA TYR A 229 -2.53 15.72 -18.47
C TYR A 229 -2.92 15.73 -19.96
N ILE A 230 -2.90 14.58 -20.65
CA ILE A 230 -3.41 14.45 -22.03
C ILE A 230 -4.29 13.18 -22.12
N PRO A 231 -5.58 13.30 -21.79
CA PRO A 231 -6.50 12.18 -21.83
C PRO A 231 -6.57 11.55 -23.23
N GLY A 232 -6.55 10.22 -23.29
CA GLY A 232 -6.71 9.45 -24.53
C GLY A 232 -5.43 9.24 -25.36
N LEU A 233 -4.31 9.89 -25.00
CA LEU A 233 -3.02 9.60 -25.62
C LEU A 233 -2.32 8.45 -24.87
N THR A 234 -2.14 7.33 -25.56
CA THR A 234 -1.33 6.19 -25.09
C THR A 234 -0.04 6.10 -25.89
N LEU A 235 1.07 5.90 -25.18
CA LEU A 235 2.39 5.75 -25.77
C LEU A 235 2.91 4.35 -25.45
N GLU A 236 3.48 3.69 -26.44
CA GLU A 236 4.07 2.37 -26.29
C GLU A 236 5.59 2.50 -26.05
N GLY A 237 6.07 1.74 -25.08
CA GLY A 237 7.48 1.66 -24.71
C GLY A 237 7.86 0.25 -24.32
N ARG A 238 9.08 0.08 -23.84
CA ARG A 238 9.60 -1.23 -23.41
C ARG A 238 10.39 -1.13 -22.12
N VAL A 239 10.37 -2.20 -21.33
CA VAL A 239 11.29 -2.38 -20.22
C VAL A 239 12.68 -2.61 -20.77
N VAL A 240 13.63 -1.75 -20.45
CA VAL A 240 15.02 -1.83 -20.94
C VAL A 240 15.99 -2.29 -19.86
N TYR A 241 15.66 -2.06 -18.59
CA TYR A 241 16.54 -2.42 -17.49
C TYR A 241 15.78 -2.56 -16.17
N ILE A 242 16.08 -3.61 -15.41
CA ILE A 242 15.59 -3.81 -14.04
C ILE A 242 16.78 -3.63 -13.12
N TYR A 243 16.71 -2.68 -12.18
CA TYR A 243 17.85 -2.41 -11.30
C TYR A 243 18.07 -3.59 -10.34
N PRO A 244 19.33 -3.98 -10.06
CA PRO A 244 19.65 -5.17 -9.27
C PRO A 244 19.55 -4.94 -7.75
N TYR A 245 19.01 -3.79 -7.31
CA TYR A 245 18.96 -3.39 -5.91
C TYR A 245 17.51 -3.12 -5.49
N VAL A 246 17.18 -3.52 -4.27
CA VAL A 246 15.90 -3.25 -3.61
C VAL A 246 16.11 -2.16 -2.55
N ASP A 247 15.25 -1.15 -2.51
CA ASP A 247 15.24 -0.19 -1.40
C ASP A 247 14.83 -0.92 -0.11
N THR A 248 15.71 -0.95 0.89
CA THR A 248 15.49 -1.72 2.13
C THR A 248 14.40 -1.14 3.02
N ARG A 249 14.06 0.14 2.84
CA ARG A 249 13.04 0.86 3.61
C ARG A 249 11.67 0.73 2.96
N THR A 250 11.56 0.90 1.64
CA THR A 250 10.26 0.84 0.93
C THR A 250 9.95 -0.53 0.32
N ARG A 251 10.93 -1.43 0.23
CA ARG A 251 10.82 -2.74 -0.45
C ARG A 251 10.41 -2.62 -1.92
N GLU A 252 10.91 -1.57 -2.55
CA GLU A 252 10.65 -1.24 -3.93
C GLU A 252 11.90 -1.43 -4.80
N VAL A 253 11.66 -1.73 -6.08
CA VAL A 253 12.67 -1.87 -7.11
C VAL A 253 12.36 -0.92 -8.24
N GLN A 254 13.39 -0.20 -8.69
CA GLN A 254 13.29 0.71 -9.82
C GLN A 254 13.41 -0.08 -11.12
N VAL A 255 12.50 0.18 -12.05
CA VAL A 255 12.51 -0.37 -13.40
C VAL A 255 12.55 0.78 -14.39
N ARG A 256 13.45 0.65 -15.37
CA ARG A 256 13.65 1.64 -16.42
C ARG A 256 12.92 1.20 -17.67
N LEU A 257 12.12 2.12 -18.19
CA LEU A 257 11.43 1.98 -19.44
C LEU A 257 11.91 3.01 -20.43
N GLU A 258 11.79 2.70 -21.71
CA GLU A 258 12.21 3.56 -22.80
C GLU A 258 11.03 3.90 -23.71
N PHE A 259 10.91 5.20 -24.03
CA PHE A 259 9.87 5.73 -24.90
C PHE A 259 10.46 6.69 -25.93
N GLU A 260 9.97 6.60 -27.16
CA GLU A 260 10.27 7.57 -28.22
C GLU A 260 9.55 8.90 -27.93
N ASN A 261 10.21 10.01 -28.22
CA ASN A 261 9.72 11.36 -27.99
C ASN A 261 10.01 12.31 -29.16
N PRO A 262 9.64 11.96 -30.41
CA PRO A 262 9.98 12.76 -31.59
C PRO A 262 9.34 14.16 -31.58
N THR A 263 8.20 14.31 -30.90
CA THR A 263 7.48 15.59 -30.80
C THR A 263 7.90 16.43 -29.59
N GLY A 264 8.80 15.95 -28.74
CA GLY A 264 9.21 16.64 -27.50
C GLY A 264 8.07 16.81 -26.49
N LEU A 265 7.06 15.94 -26.55
CA LEU A 265 5.86 16.02 -25.72
C LEU A 265 6.11 15.50 -24.30
N LEU A 266 7.00 14.51 -24.17
CA LEU A 266 7.47 14.01 -22.89
C LEU A 266 8.60 14.91 -22.39
N LYS A 267 8.36 15.62 -21.29
CA LYS A 267 9.39 16.45 -20.65
C LYS A 267 9.90 15.75 -19.40
N PRO A 268 11.23 15.71 -19.19
CA PRO A 268 11.81 15.20 -17.95
C PRO A 268 11.20 15.87 -16.70
N GLY A 269 10.95 15.07 -15.67
CA GLY A 269 10.25 15.45 -14.44
C GLY A 269 8.73 15.29 -14.49
N MET A 270 8.13 14.96 -15.64
CA MET A 270 6.70 14.66 -15.71
C MET A 270 6.35 13.31 -15.09
N PHE A 271 5.18 13.22 -14.47
CA PHE A 271 4.60 11.94 -14.05
C PHE A 271 3.80 11.29 -15.17
N ALA A 272 3.83 9.98 -15.21
CA ALA A 272 3.05 9.18 -16.13
C ALA A 272 2.50 7.93 -15.43
N THR A 273 1.36 7.43 -15.90
CA THR A 273 0.83 6.15 -15.47
C THR A 273 1.27 5.09 -16.45
N VAL A 274 1.91 4.04 -15.97
CA VAL A 274 2.44 2.96 -16.78
C VAL A 274 1.71 1.67 -16.45
N GLU A 275 1.26 0.98 -17.48
CA GLU A 275 0.71 -0.37 -17.41
C GLU A 275 1.71 -1.36 -18.01
N LEU A 276 2.11 -2.34 -17.21
CA LEU A 276 2.93 -3.47 -17.64
C LEU A 276 2.04 -4.70 -17.73
N GLN A 277 1.91 -5.26 -18.92
CA GLN A 277 1.11 -6.46 -19.15
C GLN A 277 2.03 -7.68 -19.23
N SER A 278 1.80 -8.65 -18.36
CA SER A 278 2.57 -9.89 -18.28
C SER A 278 1.69 -11.07 -18.63
N THR A 279 2.04 -11.79 -19.70
CA THR A 279 1.33 -13.03 -20.06
C THR A 279 1.95 -14.19 -19.29
N LEU A 280 1.25 -14.66 -18.25
CA LEU A 280 1.74 -15.73 -17.38
C LEU A 280 1.56 -17.11 -18.03
N LYS A 281 0.42 -17.32 -18.70
CA LYS A 281 0.09 -18.52 -19.48
C LYS A 281 -0.70 -18.12 -20.72
N ARG A 282 -0.50 -18.83 -21.82
CA ARG A 282 -1.24 -18.60 -23.09
C ARG A 282 -2.64 -19.19 -23.08
N GLU A 283 -2.80 -20.30 -22.36
CA GLU A 283 -4.06 -21.01 -22.20
C GLU A 283 -4.21 -21.35 -20.71
N ALA A 284 -5.26 -20.81 -20.10
CA ALA A 284 -5.66 -21.06 -18.73
C ALA A 284 -7.19 -21.08 -18.67
N VAL A 285 -7.74 -21.88 -17.77
CA VAL A 285 -9.17 -21.89 -17.47
C VAL A 285 -9.46 -20.67 -16.60
N LEU A 286 -10.29 -19.75 -17.10
CA LEU A 286 -10.58 -18.47 -16.47
C LEU A 286 -12.06 -18.39 -16.09
N VAL A 287 -12.30 -17.91 -14.87
CA VAL A 287 -13.63 -17.55 -14.39
C VAL A 287 -13.61 -16.17 -13.75
N PRO A 288 -14.73 -15.42 -13.78
CA PRO A 288 -14.82 -14.18 -13.02
C PRO A 288 -14.55 -14.44 -11.53
N ARG A 289 -13.78 -13.56 -10.88
CA ARG A 289 -13.47 -13.65 -9.44
C ARG A 289 -14.73 -13.76 -8.58
N ALA A 290 -15.81 -13.12 -9.02
CA ALA A 290 -17.12 -13.16 -8.38
C ALA A 290 -17.76 -14.56 -8.36
N ALA A 291 -17.41 -15.45 -9.29
CA ALA A 291 -17.92 -16.82 -9.34
C ALA A 291 -17.32 -17.75 -8.28
N VAL A 292 -16.22 -17.33 -7.64
CA VAL A 292 -15.50 -18.14 -6.66
C VAL A 292 -15.76 -17.60 -5.25
N ILE A 293 -16.38 -18.43 -4.41
CA ILE A 293 -16.54 -18.18 -2.97
C ILE A 293 -15.32 -18.75 -2.24
N SER A 294 -14.55 -17.89 -1.57
CA SER A 294 -13.45 -18.31 -0.71
C SER A 294 -13.94 -18.41 0.73
N THR A 295 -13.94 -19.60 1.31
CA THR A 295 -14.35 -19.82 2.71
C THR A 295 -13.17 -19.76 3.69
N GLY A 296 -12.02 -19.22 3.24
CA GLY A 296 -10.74 -19.25 3.96
C GLY A 296 -9.98 -20.57 3.80
N THR A 297 -10.66 -21.71 3.97
CA THR A 297 -10.07 -23.06 3.90
C THR A 297 -10.20 -23.74 2.54
N ARG A 298 -11.22 -23.39 1.77
CA ARG A 298 -11.45 -23.91 0.43
C ARG A 298 -12.09 -22.85 -0.46
N SER A 299 -12.05 -23.09 -1.76
CA SER A 299 -12.73 -22.26 -2.76
C SER A 299 -13.81 -23.09 -3.44
N VAL A 300 -15.00 -22.52 -3.58
CA VAL A 300 -16.18 -23.20 -4.15
C VAL A 300 -16.76 -22.35 -5.27
N ALA A 301 -17.14 -22.98 -6.37
CA ALA A 301 -17.91 -22.37 -7.45
C ALA A 301 -19.22 -23.15 -7.65
N PHE A 302 -20.29 -22.47 -8.05
CA PHE A 302 -21.56 -23.11 -8.37
C PHE A 302 -21.71 -23.26 -9.88
N VAL A 303 -21.78 -24.50 -10.36
CA VAL A 303 -22.03 -24.81 -11.77
C VAL A 303 -23.54 -24.90 -12.01
N SER A 304 -24.04 -24.17 -12.99
CA SER A 304 -25.44 -24.26 -13.42
C SER A 304 -25.61 -25.41 -14.39
N LEU A 305 -26.49 -26.35 -14.04
CA LEU A 305 -26.87 -27.49 -14.90
C LEU A 305 -28.13 -27.19 -15.74
N GLY A 306 -28.65 -25.97 -15.66
CA GLY A 306 -29.93 -25.58 -16.28
C GLY A 306 -31.15 -25.95 -15.43
N GLU A 307 -32.33 -25.46 -15.85
CA GLU A 307 -33.62 -25.74 -15.18
C GLU A 307 -33.65 -25.43 -13.67
N GLY A 308 -32.89 -24.42 -13.22
CA GLY A 308 -32.81 -24.05 -11.80
C GLY A 308 -31.99 -25.03 -10.93
N LYS A 309 -31.22 -25.93 -11.55
CA LYS A 309 -30.32 -26.86 -10.85
C LYS A 309 -28.90 -26.30 -10.80
N PHE A 310 -28.33 -26.28 -9.60
CA PHE A 310 -26.96 -25.83 -9.33
C PHE A 310 -26.18 -26.89 -8.58
N GLU A 311 -24.91 -27.04 -8.93
CA GLU A 311 -23.99 -27.99 -8.29
C GLU A 311 -22.83 -27.22 -7.65
N PRO A 312 -22.64 -27.27 -6.32
CA PRO A 312 -21.45 -26.74 -5.68
C PRO A 312 -20.26 -27.62 -6.04
N ARG A 313 -19.16 -27.01 -6.46
CA ARG A 313 -17.92 -27.71 -6.81
C ARG A 313 -16.73 -27.03 -6.16
N ASP A 314 -15.91 -27.83 -5.48
CA ASP A 314 -14.63 -27.37 -4.95
C ASP A 314 -13.70 -27.05 -6.12
N VAL A 315 -13.08 -25.88 -6.07
CA VAL A 315 -12.17 -25.39 -7.11
C VAL A 315 -10.84 -25.02 -6.48
N ARG A 316 -9.75 -25.32 -7.19
CA ARG A 316 -8.42 -24.85 -6.82
C ARG A 316 -8.06 -23.66 -7.70
N ILE A 317 -7.96 -22.48 -7.10
CA ILE A 317 -7.63 -21.25 -7.81
C ILE A 317 -6.11 -21.04 -7.92
N GLY A 318 -5.70 -20.39 -9.00
CA GLY A 318 -4.34 -19.99 -9.30
C GLY A 318 -4.17 -18.48 -9.19
N VAL A 319 -3.43 -17.89 -10.13
CA VAL A 319 -3.15 -16.44 -10.12
C VAL A 319 -4.37 -15.66 -10.58
N GLU A 320 -4.63 -14.53 -9.92
CA GLU A 320 -5.64 -13.57 -10.35
C GLU A 320 -5.13 -12.72 -11.52
N ALA A 321 -5.95 -12.62 -12.56
CA ALA A 321 -5.72 -11.80 -13.74
C ALA A 321 -6.11 -10.34 -13.47
N GLY A 322 -5.55 -9.41 -14.26
CA GLY A 322 -5.77 -7.97 -14.05
C GLY A 322 -7.19 -7.47 -14.39
N ASP A 323 -8.00 -8.28 -15.06
CA ASP A 323 -9.35 -7.96 -15.55
C ASP A 323 -10.47 -8.51 -14.63
N GLY A 324 -10.12 -8.95 -13.42
CA GLY A 324 -11.07 -9.55 -12.48
C GLY A 324 -11.42 -11.01 -12.82
N GLN A 325 -10.67 -11.64 -13.72
CA GLN A 325 -10.67 -13.10 -13.90
C GLN A 325 -9.71 -13.77 -12.92
N VAL A 326 -9.97 -15.02 -12.58
CA VAL A 326 -9.08 -15.87 -11.79
C VAL A 326 -8.83 -17.17 -12.53
N GLU A 327 -7.57 -17.62 -12.49
CA GLU A 327 -7.20 -18.92 -13.01
C GLU A 327 -7.80 -20.04 -12.14
N VAL A 328 -8.37 -21.06 -12.78
CA VAL A 328 -8.80 -22.29 -12.14
C VAL A 328 -7.83 -23.40 -12.52
N LEU A 329 -7.07 -23.89 -11.54
CA LEU A 329 -6.10 -24.97 -11.69
C LEU A 329 -6.77 -26.35 -11.70
N ASP A 330 -7.89 -26.48 -10.98
CA ASP A 330 -8.67 -27.72 -10.93
C ASP A 330 -10.12 -27.44 -10.50
N GLY A 331 -11.04 -28.32 -10.91
CA GLY A 331 -12.45 -28.30 -10.50
C GLY A 331 -13.45 -27.77 -11.53
N LEU A 332 -13.04 -27.05 -12.57
CA LEU A 332 -13.95 -26.56 -13.63
C LEU A 332 -13.42 -26.87 -15.02
N LYS A 333 -14.34 -27.01 -15.97
CA LYS A 333 -14.04 -27.26 -17.38
C LYS A 333 -14.48 -26.07 -18.25
N PRO A 334 -13.72 -25.75 -19.32
CA PRO A 334 -14.15 -24.76 -20.30
C PRO A 334 -15.56 -25.05 -20.84
N GLY A 335 -16.38 -24.01 -20.95
CA GLY A 335 -17.76 -24.09 -21.43
C GLY A 335 -18.82 -24.44 -20.38
N GLU A 336 -18.43 -24.81 -19.15
CA GLU A 336 -19.39 -24.92 -18.03
C GLU A 336 -19.95 -23.54 -17.68
N LEU A 337 -21.21 -23.46 -17.22
CA LEU A 337 -21.81 -22.20 -16.78
C LEU A 337 -21.64 -22.06 -15.27
N VAL A 338 -20.96 -21.02 -14.81
CA VAL A 338 -20.75 -20.74 -13.38
C VAL A 338 -21.55 -19.54 -12.92
N VAL A 339 -22.05 -19.60 -11.69
CA VAL A 339 -22.85 -18.52 -11.10
C VAL A 339 -21.95 -17.37 -10.65
N THR A 340 -22.19 -16.17 -11.17
CA THR A 340 -21.44 -14.94 -10.83
C THR A 340 -22.21 -14.01 -9.90
N SER A 341 -23.52 -14.21 -9.73
CA SER A 341 -24.39 -13.41 -8.85
C SER A 341 -25.44 -14.28 -8.17
N GLY A 342 -25.77 -13.97 -6.91
CA GLY A 342 -26.70 -14.76 -6.09
C GLY A 342 -26.08 -16.00 -5.43
N GLN A 343 -24.76 -16.19 -5.56
CA GLN A 343 -23.98 -17.33 -5.08
C GLN A 343 -24.05 -17.54 -3.56
N PHE A 344 -24.17 -16.46 -2.77
CA PHE A 344 -24.31 -16.55 -1.31
C PHE A 344 -25.66 -17.13 -0.88
N LEU A 345 -26.73 -16.80 -1.60
CA LEU A 345 -28.06 -17.35 -1.35
C LEU A 345 -28.11 -18.83 -1.73
N LEU A 346 -27.43 -19.20 -2.82
CA LEU A 346 -27.26 -20.60 -3.23
C LEU A 346 -26.44 -21.41 -2.20
N ASP A 347 -25.35 -20.84 -1.67
CA ASP A 347 -24.55 -21.48 -0.60
C ASP A 347 -25.37 -21.69 0.68
N SER A 348 -26.15 -20.69 1.08
CA SER A 348 -27.03 -20.80 2.25
C SER A 348 -28.08 -21.91 2.10
N GLU A 349 -28.76 -21.98 0.95
CA GLU A 349 -29.73 -23.05 0.65
C GLU A 349 -29.05 -24.42 0.56
N SER A 350 -27.85 -24.50 -0.05
CA SER A 350 -27.06 -25.73 -0.14
C SER A 350 -26.71 -26.29 1.23
N ARG A 351 -26.21 -25.44 2.14
CA ARG A 351 -25.85 -25.84 3.52
C ARG A 351 -27.05 -26.29 4.33
N VAL A 352 -28.19 -25.60 4.19
CA VAL A 352 -29.43 -25.98 4.87
C VAL A 352 -29.91 -27.34 4.37
N ARG A 353 -29.88 -27.58 3.05
CA ARG A 353 -30.26 -28.88 2.48
C ARG A 353 -29.30 -30.00 2.85
N GLU A 354 -27.99 -29.73 2.90
CA GLU A 354 -27.00 -30.71 3.33
C GLU A 354 -27.21 -31.09 4.80
N ALA A 355 -27.45 -30.10 5.67
CA ALA A 355 -27.78 -30.35 7.08
C ALA A 355 -29.09 -31.14 7.24
N LEU A 356 -30.12 -30.83 6.46
CA LEU A 356 -31.37 -31.60 6.41
C LEU A 356 -31.14 -33.04 5.91
N ALA A 357 -30.36 -33.23 4.85
CA ALA A 357 -30.02 -34.54 4.30
C ALA A 357 -29.28 -35.43 5.32
N LYS A 358 -28.38 -34.84 6.12
CA LYS A 358 -27.68 -35.50 7.24
C LYS A 358 -28.64 -35.86 8.38
N MET A 359 -29.62 -35.00 8.69
CA MET A 359 -30.67 -35.32 9.67
C MET A 359 -31.62 -36.45 9.20
N ILE A 360 -31.95 -36.48 7.91
CA ILE A 360 -32.91 -37.44 7.32
C ILE A 360 -32.33 -38.86 7.19
N ARG A 361 -31.02 -38.99 6.89
CA ARG A 361 -30.36 -40.29 6.76
C ARG A 361 -30.22 -41.07 8.08
N GLY A 362 -30.51 -40.44 9.21
CA GLY A 362 -30.40 -41.09 10.52
C GLY A 362 -28.96 -41.32 10.97
N ASP A 363 -27.98 -40.73 10.29
CA ASP A 363 -26.55 -40.89 10.60
C ASP A 363 -26.18 -40.26 11.96
N LEU A 364 -27.04 -39.43 12.54
CA LEU A 364 -26.84 -38.88 13.88
C LEU A 364 -26.81 -39.95 15.00
N ALA A 365 -27.30 -41.18 14.78
CA ALA A 365 -27.33 -42.22 15.81
C ALA A 365 -26.22 -43.29 15.70
N SER A 366 -25.51 -43.38 14.57
CA SER A 366 -24.38 -44.32 14.39
C SER A 366 -23.03 -43.62 14.18
N GLU A 367 -23.02 -42.31 13.93
CA GLU A 367 -21.80 -41.50 13.91
C GLU A 367 -21.60 -40.70 15.21
N GLN A 368 -22.52 -40.75 16.18
CA GLN A 368 -22.25 -40.19 17.53
C GLN A 368 -21.28 -41.03 18.38
N THR A 369 -20.85 -42.19 17.87
CA THR A 369 -19.66 -42.92 18.37
C THR A 369 -18.54 -43.07 17.34
N ALA A 370 -18.62 -42.43 16.16
CA ALA A 370 -17.60 -42.60 15.11
C ALA A 370 -17.29 -41.39 14.20
N GLU A 371 -18.11 -40.33 14.15
CA GLU A 371 -17.94 -39.21 13.22
C GLU A 371 -18.53 -37.88 13.77
N VAL A 372 -18.30 -37.64 15.06
CA VAL A 372 -18.27 -36.27 15.64
C VAL A 372 -16.81 -35.75 15.73
N ALA A 373 -15.86 -36.51 15.20
CA ALA A 373 -14.51 -36.04 14.93
C ALA A 373 -14.47 -35.48 13.50
N THR A 374 -13.99 -34.25 13.35
CA THR A 374 -13.68 -33.54 12.09
C THR A 374 -14.82 -32.74 11.42
N ALA A 375 -15.21 -31.62 12.06
CA ALA A 375 -15.27 -30.30 11.42
C ALA A 375 -15.95 -29.29 12.36
N GLY A 376 -15.15 -28.40 12.96
CA GLY A 376 -15.66 -27.29 13.79
C GLY A 376 -14.98 -27.10 15.14
N ALA A 377 -13.69 -27.43 15.28
CA ALA A 377 -12.84 -26.88 16.31
C ALA A 377 -11.44 -26.75 15.70
N SER A 378 -10.96 -25.52 15.53
CA SER A 378 -9.58 -25.27 15.14
C SER A 378 -8.64 -25.90 16.17
N GLU A 379 -7.85 -26.84 15.67
CA GLU A 379 -6.65 -27.47 16.23
C GLU A 379 -5.98 -26.69 17.37
N LEU A 380 -6.20 -27.14 18.60
CA LEU A 380 -5.30 -26.93 19.74
C LEU A 380 -4.90 -28.31 20.29
N ASP A 381 -4.47 -29.19 19.38
CA ASP A 381 -3.91 -30.48 19.76
C ASP A 381 -2.54 -30.26 20.41
N SER A 382 -2.37 -30.93 21.55
CA SER A 382 -1.32 -30.76 22.54
C SER A 382 0.06 -30.47 21.96
N LEU A 383 0.67 -29.37 22.38
CA LEU A 383 2.10 -29.09 22.14
C LEU A 383 2.95 -30.27 22.63
N PRO A 384 3.98 -30.72 21.88
CA PRO A 384 4.92 -31.70 22.38
C PRO A 384 5.49 -31.25 23.72
N ALA A 385 5.65 -32.17 24.67
CA ALA A 385 6.17 -31.88 26.01
C ALA A 385 7.40 -30.94 26.06
N PRO A 386 8.45 -31.09 25.21
CA PRO A 386 9.58 -30.15 25.23
C PRO A 386 9.22 -28.73 24.75
N VAL A 387 8.26 -28.60 23.82
CA VAL A 387 7.79 -27.31 23.30
C VAL A 387 6.89 -26.62 24.32
N ALA A 388 5.98 -27.37 24.94
CA ALA A 388 5.13 -26.86 26.03
C ALA A 388 5.99 -26.38 27.23
N ALA A 389 7.03 -27.14 27.59
CA ALA A 389 7.96 -26.75 28.66
C ALA A 389 8.78 -25.51 28.29
N GLY A 390 9.29 -25.44 27.06
CA GLY A 390 10.05 -24.29 26.55
C GLY A 390 9.21 -23.00 26.53
N LEU A 391 7.96 -23.09 26.06
CA LEU A 391 7.03 -21.95 26.04
C LEU A 391 6.62 -21.51 27.46
N ALA A 392 6.40 -22.45 28.38
CA ALA A 392 6.11 -22.13 29.78
C ALA A 392 7.29 -21.40 30.45
N ASP A 393 8.52 -21.84 30.20
CA ASP A 393 9.73 -21.16 30.68
C ASP A 393 9.89 -19.75 30.09
N ALA A 394 9.58 -19.59 28.80
CA ALA A 394 9.61 -18.28 28.14
C ALA A 394 8.59 -17.31 28.76
N LEU A 395 7.35 -17.77 29.01
CA LEU A 395 6.32 -16.94 29.65
C LEU A 395 6.66 -16.58 31.10
N ARG A 396 7.24 -17.50 31.88
CA ARG A 396 7.75 -17.20 33.23
C ARG A 396 8.80 -16.10 33.20
N ALA A 397 9.77 -16.19 32.29
CA ALA A 397 10.80 -15.17 32.13
C ALA A 397 10.22 -13.83 31.66
N TYR A 398 9.24 -13.85 30.75
CA TYR A 398 8.53 -12.67 30.28
C TYR A 398 7.77 -11.95 31.40
N PHE A 399 7.06 -12.67 32.28
CA PHE A 399 6.34 -12.05 33.40
C PHE A 399 7.29 -11.39 34.42
N VAL A 400 8.46 -11.96 34.66
CA VAL A 400 9.48 -11.32 35.51
C VAL A 400 9.93 -9.98 34.94
N ILE A 401 10.02 -9.85 33.61
CA ILE A 401 10.35 -8.59 32.96
C ILE A 401 9.20 -7.59 33.11
N GLY A 402 7.97 -8.01 32.82
CA GLY A 402 6.78 -7.18 32.97
C GLY A 402 6.62 -6.63 34.39
N ASP A 403 6.81 -7.47 35.41
CA ASP A 403 6.72 -7.07 36.81
C ASP A 403 7.80 -6.04 37.21
N ARG A 404 9.01 -6.13 36.65
CA ARG A 404 10.08 -5.15 36.88
C ARG A 404 9.78 -3.80 36.23
N LEU A 405 9.30 -3.83 34.98
CA LEU A 405 8.91 -2.61 34.26
C LEU A 405 7.69 -1.94 34.89
N ALA A 406 6.77 -2.74 35.43
CA ALA A 406 5.63 -2.25 36.21
C ALA A 406 6.06 -1.65 37.56
N ALA A 407 7.20 -2.07 38.10
CA ALA A 407 7.84 -1.48 39.28
C ALA A 407 8.81 -0.32 38.95
N ASP A 408 8.74 0.24 37.73
CA ASP A 408 9.62 1.31 37.23
C ASP A 408 11.13 0.97 37.30
N SER A 409 11.48 -0.30 37.13
CA SER A 409 12.86 -0.80 37.22
C SER A 409 13.29 -1.48 35.91
N ASP A 410 14.33 -0.95 35.29
CA ASP A 410 15.04 -1.57 34.15
C ASP A 410 16.21 -2.46 34.60
N SER A 411 16.54 -2.43 35.89
CA SER A 411 17.65 -3.21 36.45
C SER A 411 17.34 -4.72 36.47
N GLY A 412 18.24 -5.51 35.90
CA GLY A 412 18.17 -6.97 35.88
C GLY A 412 17.03 -7.56 35.02
N ILE A 413 16.53 -6.82 34.03
CA ILE A 413 15.65 -7.36 32.97
C ILE A 413 16.42 -8.18 31.92
N ALA A 414 17.73 -7.93 31.78
CA ALA A 414 18.57 -8.54 30.74
C ALA A 414 18.73 -10.07 30.90
N ASP A 415 18.86 -10.56 32.14
CA ASP A 415 18.99 -12.00 32.39
C ASP A 415 17.69 -12.75 32.11
N PRO A 416 16.51 -12.32 32.61
CA PRO A 416 15.22 -12.86 32.18
C PRO A 416 15.01 -12.80 30.65
N ALA A 417 15.40 -11.70 29.99
CA ALA A 417 15.27 -11.56 28.54
C ALA A 417 16.15 -12.58 27.77
N ARG A 418 17.38 -12.82 28.24
CA ARG A 418 18.25 -13.89 27.71
C ARG A 418 17.70 -15.29 27.99
N SER A 419 17.14 -15.52 29.19
CA SER A 419 16.51 -16.78 29.55
C SER A 419 15.26 -17.06 28.70
N LEU A 420 14.47 -16.02 28.38
CA LEU A 420 13.33 -16.10 27.47
C LEU A 420 13.78 -16.50 26.06
N ALA A 421 14.79 -15.81 25.51
CA ALA A 421 15.34 -16.16 24.20
C ALA A 421 15.87 -17.61 24.14
N ALA A 422 16.61 -18.04 25.18
CA ALA A 422 17.10 -19.41 25.29
C ALA A 422 15.98 -20.45 25.48
N ALA A 423 14.88 -20.07 26.15
CA ALA A 423 13.71 -20.93 26.29
C ALA A 423 13.00 -21.12 24.95
N LEU A 424 12.87 -20.06 24.14
CA LEU A 424 12.33 -20.12 22.79
C LEU A 424 13.24 -20.88 21.83
N ASP A 425 14.57 -20.84 21.98
CA ASP A 425 15.50 -21.67 21.20
C ASP A 425 15.20 -23.18 21.31
N ARG A 426 14.70 -23.64 22.47
CA ARG A 426 14.30 -25.04 22.67
C ARG A 426 12.97 -25.39 22.00
N THR A 427 12.21 -24.39 21.58
CA THR A 427 10.96 -24.56 20.82
C THR A 427 11.19 -24.52 19.31
N ILE A 428 12.34 -23.98 18.87
CA ILE A 428 12.73 -23.84 17.46
C ILE A 428 13.45 -25.12 17.01
N GLY A 429 12.89 -25.84 16.03
CA GLY A 429 13.55 -27.00 15.40
C GLY A 429 13.19 -28.38 15.94
N VAL A 430 12.13 -28.53 16.74
CA VAL A 430 11.57 -29.84 17.11
C VAL A 430 10.69 -30.36 15.96
N PRO A 431 10.94 -31.56 15.40
CA PRO A 431 10.10 -32.13 14.36
C PRO A 431 8.74 -32.56 14.96
N ILE A 432 7.66 -31.94 14.48
CA ILE A 432 6.28 -32.25 14.85
C ILE A 432 5.57 -32.74 13.57
N PRO A 433 4.70 -33.77 13.62
CA PRO A 433 4.08 -34.33 12.42
C PRO A 433 3.29 -33.29 11.63
N THR A 434 3.26 -33.55 10.33
CA THR A 434 2.89 -32.69 9.20
C THR A 434 1.44 -32.21 9.22
N ASP A 435 1.22 -30.91 9.40
CA ASP A 435 0.02 -30.17 8.99
C ASP A 435 0.35 -28.68 8.69
N GLU A 436 -0.45 -28.06 7.80
CA GLU A 436 -0.19 -26.77 7.11
C GLU A 436 -0.02 -25.53 8.04
N HIS A 437 -0.30 -25.63 9.33
CA HIS A 437 -0.06 -24.57 10.34
C HIS A 437 1.42 -24.43 10.77
N PHE A 438 2.36 -24.96 9.99
CA PHE A 438 3.78 -25.03 10.30
C PHE A 438 4.51 -23.67 10.19
N TRP A 439 4.20 -22.87 9.16
CA TRP A 439 4.99 -21.67 8.85
C TRP A 439 4.78 -20.51 9.85
N HIS A 440 3.58 -20.32 10.40
CA HIS A 440 3.29 -19.23 11.33
C HIS A 440 3.89 -19.43 12.73
N ARG A 441 3.98 -20.67 13.23
CA ARG A 441 4.46 -20.94 14.60
C ARG A 441 5.98 -20.82 14.75
N HIS A 442 6.74 -21.23 13.72
CA HIS A 442 8.20 -21.13 13.73
C HIS A 442 8.71 -19.70 13.51
N THR A 443 8.02 -18.90 12.67
CA THR A 443 8.36 -17.48 12.47
C THR A 443 8.09 -16.66 13.72
N GLU A 444 6.93 -16.85 14.39
CA GLU A 444 6.58 -16.03 15.56
C GLU A 444 7.47 -16.34 16.78
N ALA A 445 7.86 -17.60 17.00
CA ALA A 445 8.84 -17.95 18.03
C ALA A 445 10.23 -17.36 17.75
N ALA A 446 10.68 -17.36 16.49
CA ALA A 446 11.95 -16.74 16.08
C ALA A 446 11.93 -15.20 16.18
N VAL A 447 10.78 -14.57 15.86
CA VAL A 447 10.56 -13.12 16.03
C VAL A 447 10.57 -12.76 17.51
N ALA A 448 9.81 -13.46 18.34
CA ALA A 448 9.80 -13.24 19.79
C ALA A 448 11.19 -13.42 20.42
N ARG A 449 11.95 -14.41 19.96
CA ARG A 449 13.35 -14.60 20.35
C ARG A 449 14.22 -13.40 19.98
N GLY A 450 14.13 -12.90 18.74
CA GLY A 450 14.87 -11.73 18.28
C GLY A 450 14.57 -10.49 19.14
N LYS A 451 13.28 -10.25 19.39
CA LYS A 451 12.82 -9.15 20.26
C LYS A 451 13.27 -9.28 21.71
N ALA A 452 13.37 -10.49 22.24
CA ALA A 452 13.92 -10.72 23.57
C ALA A 452 15.43 -10.40 23.66
N LEU A 453 16.21 -10.65 22.60
CA LEU A 453 17.63 -10.27 22.56
C LEU A 453 17.83 -8.76 22.40
N GLU A 454 16.97 -8.10 21.62
CA GLU A 454 16.91 -6.63 21.55
C GLU A 454 16.63 -6.03 22.94
N LEU A 455 15.62 -6.56 23.63
CA LEU A 455 15.27 -6.14 24.99
C LEU A 455 16.41 -6.40 26.00
N ALA A 456 17.14 -7.51 25.86
CA ALA A 456 18.30 -7.80 26.70
C ALA A 456 19.45 -6.80 26.54
N SER A 457 19.45 -6.07 25.41
CA SER A 457 20.45 -5.06 25.07
C SER A 457 19.94 -3.63 25.30
N ALA A 458 18.66 -3.46 25.69
CA ALA A 458 18.07 -2.16 25.96
C ALA A 458 18.70 -1.52 27.21
N SER A 459 18.96 -0.22 27.13
CA SER A 459 19.52 0.57 28.22
C SER A 459 18.59 1.73 28.54
N GLY A 460 18.10 1.80 29.78
CA GLY A 460 17.14 2.81 30.22
C GLY A 460 15.68 2.31 30.17
N LEU A 461 14.88 2.79 31.12
CA LEU A 461 13.49 2.37 31.31
C LEU A 461 12.59 2.62 30.09
N GLU A 462 12.77 3.74 29.39
CA GLU A 462 12.00 4.07 28.19
C GLU A 462 12.30 3.10 27.04
N SER A 463 13.59 2.88 26.75
CA SER A 463 14.02 1.91 25.73
C SER A 463 13.60 0.48 26.08
N ALA A 464 13.63 0.13 27.37
CA ALA A 464 13.18 -1.18 27.83
C ALA A 464 11.67 -1.37 27.63
N ARG A 465 10.85 -0.33 27.86
CA ARG A 465 9.39 -0.36 27.64
C ARG A 465 9.03 -0.46 26.16
N GLU A 466 9.74 0.26 25.31
CA GLU A 466 9.59 0.18 23.86
C GLU A 466 9.93 -1.22 23.32
N ALA A 467 11.08 -1.77 23.71
CA ALA A 467 11.47 -3.12 23.32
C ALA A 467 10.53 -4.20 23.93
N PHE A 468 10.00 -3.97 25.13
CA PHE A 468 9.03 -4.86 25.76
C PHE A 468 7.67 -4.82 25.04
N ALA A 469 7.22 -3.67 24.53
CA ALA A 469 5.99 -3.57 23.74
C ALA A 469 6.08 -4.43 22.46
N ASP A 470 7.21 -4.34 21.74
CA ASP A 470 7.45 -5.16 20.55
C ASP A 470 7.49 -6.66 20.86
N LEU A 471 8.18 -7.04 21.95
CA LEU A 471 8.22 -8.43 22.42
C LEU A 471 6.82 -8.95 22.80
N SER A 472 6.01 -8.10 23.42
CA SER A 472 4.67 -8.45 23.89
C SER A 472 3.72 -8.79 22.74
N VAL A 473 3.81 -8.06 21.62
CA VAL A 473 3.04 -8.36 20.41
C VAL A 473 3.43 -9.71 19.82
N ALA A 474 4.74 -10.00 19.73
CA ALA A 474 5.23 -11.26 19.20
C ALA A 474 4.81 -12.46 20.08
N LEU A 475 4.86 -12.29 21.41
CA LEU A 475 4.43 -13.34 22.34
C LEU A 475 2.93 -13.55 22.39
N ASP A 476 2.11 -12.50 22.31
CA ASP A 476 0.65 -12.64 22.23
C ASP A 476 0.23 -13.43 20.99
N LYS A 477 0.82 -13.15 19.82
CA LYS A 477 0.60 -13.94 18.61
C LYS A 477 0.99 -15.40 18.78
N LEU A 478 2.16 -15.65 19.37
CA LEU A 478 2.64 -17.01 19.62
C LEU A 478 1.70 -17.77 20.57
N VAL A 479 1.27 -17.15 21.68
CA VAL A 479 0.37 -17.76 22.66
C VAL A 479 -1.03 -17.97 22.08
N ARG A 480 -1.55 -17.06 21.26
CA ARG A 480 -2.83 -17.26 20.57
C ARG A 480 -2.79 -18.42 19.57
N ALA A 481 -1.64 -18.62 18.92
CA ALA A 481 -1.44 -19.72 17.98
C ALA A 481 -1.17 -21.07 18.64
N THR A 482 -0.78 -21.10 19.92
CA THR A 482 -0.33 -22.33 20.61
C THR A 482 -1.12 -22.67 21.88
N GLY A 483 -1.89 -21.72 22.38
CA GLY A 483 -2.52 -21.76 23.70
C GLY A 483 -1.53 -21.51 24.85
N VAL A 484 -2.07 -21.26 26.04
CA VAL A 484 -1.26 -21.17 27.26
C VAL A 484 -0.87 -22.59 27.70
N PRO A 485 0.43 -22.90 27.85
CA PRO A 485 0.85 -24.23 28.28
C PRO A 485 0.30 -24.61 29.66
N PRO A 486 -0.24 -25.83 29.86
CA PRO A 486 -0.73 -26.28 31.17
C PRO A 486 0.34 -26.24 32.26
N ALA A 487 1.61 -26.45 31.89
CA ALA A 487 2.77 -26.40 32.77
C ALA A 487 3.07 -25.00 33.38
N LEU A 488 2.31 -23.98 33.00
CA LEU A 488 2.39 -22.66 33.59
C LEU A 488 1.58 -22.56 34.91
N GLU A 489 0.60 -23.45 35.11
CA GLU A 489 -0.25 -23.55 36.32
C GLU A 489 -0.94 -22.24 36.76
N VAL A 490 -0.94 -21.22 35.90
CA VAL A 490 -1.63 -19.94 36.08
C VAL A 490 -2.33 -19.55 34.79
N GLY A 491 -3.57 -19.04 34.91
CA GLY A 491 -4.26 -18.43 33.76
C GLY A 491 -3.50 -17.21 33.27
N VAL A 492 -3.53 -16.95 31.96
CA VAL A 492 -2.88 -15.78 31.36
C VAL A 492 -3.95 -14.90 30.73
N GLN A 493 -3.76 -13.59 30.88
CA GLN A 493 -4.64 -12.57 30.32
C GLN A 493 -3.82 -11.62 29.45
N SER A 494 -4.43 -11.18 28.36
CA SER A 494 -3.91 -10.17 27.43
C SER A 494 -4.59 -8.84 27.75
N LEU A 495 -3.81 -7.78 27.98
CA LEU A 495 -4.29 -6.44 28.31
C LEU A 495 -3.72 -5.40 27.36
N HIS A 496 -4.49 -4.33 27.12
CA HIS A 496 -4.13 -3.26 26.22
C HIS A 496 -4.08 -1.90 26.93
N CYS A 497 -3.05 -1.11 26.61
CA CYS A 497 -2.84 0.25 27.09
C CYS A 497 -2.92 1.20 25.89
N PRO A 498 -3.98 2.03 25.78
CA PRO A 498 -4.15 2.92 24.65
C PRO A 498 -3.21 4.13 24.69
N MET A 499 -2.68 4.47 25.87
CA MET A 499 -1.84 5.65 26.10
C MET A 499 -0.37 5.43 25.76
N PHE A 500 0.10 4.19 25.71
CA PHE A 500 1.49 3.90 25.34
C PHE A 500 1.58 3.82 23.82
N ARG A 501 2.50 4.57 23.19
CA ARG A 501 2.51 4.83 21.73
C ARG A 501 1.18 5.37 21.21
N GLU A 502 0.67 6.39 21.87
CA GLU A 502 -0.55 7.10 21.48
C GLU A 502 -0.47 7.54 20.00
N GLY A 503 -1.48 7.21 19.20
CA GLY A 503 -1.50 7.40 17.73
C GLY A 503 -0.94 6.24 16.90
N GLN A 504 -0.36 5.21 17.52
CA GLN A 504 0.12 3.98 16.85
C GLN A 504 -0.67 2.72 17.26
N GLY A 505 -1.85 2.91 17.87
CA GLY A 505 -2.75 1.81 18.24
C GLY A 505 -2.50 1.21 19.63
N GLY A 506 -1.74 1.87 20.50
CA GLY A 506 -1.51 1.43 21.89
C GLY A 506 -0.40 0.38 22.02
N ALA A 507 -0.28 -0.21 23.22
CA ALA A 507 0.53 -1.40 23.42
C ALA A 507 -0.20 -2.47 24.23
N LEU A 508 0.06 -3.72 23.84
CA LEU A 508 -0.48 -4.92 24.46
C LEU A 508 0.58 -5.55 25.38
N TRP A 509 0.15 -6.20 26.46
CA TRP A 509 1.02 -7.09 27.24
C TRP A 509 0.27 -8.30 27.78
N LEU A 510 1.02 -9.37 28.08
CA LEU A 510 0.50 -10.55 28.77
C LEU A 510 0.87 -10.49 30.25
N GLN A 511 0.01 -11.00 31.12
CA GLN A 511 0.35 -11.21 32.52
C GLN A 511 -0.47 -12.36 33.12
N PRO A 512 -0.06 -12.92 34.28
CA PRO A 512 -0.89 -13.88 35.00
C PRO A 512 -2.26 -13.28 35.36
N ALA A 513 -3.29 -14.13 35.39
CA ALA A 513 -4.63 -13.78 35.84
C ALA A 513 -4.57 -13.27 37.29
N GLY A 514 -5.18 -12.10 37.53
CA GLY A 514 -5.07 -11.39 38.80
C GLY A 514 -5.11 -9.87 38.60
N GLY A 515 -4.59 -9.12 39.59
CA GLY A 515 -4.49 -7.66 39.55
C GLY A 515 -3.65 -7.14 38.38
N VAL A 516 -4.05 -5.99 37.83
CA VAL A 516 -3.39 -5.38 36.66
C VAL A 516 -2.08 -4.71 37.08
N ARG A 517 -1.02 -4.97 36.32
CA ARG A 517 0.31 -4.37 36.52
C ARG A 517 0.84 -3.86 35.19
N ASN A 518 0.54 -2.60 34.89
CA ASN A 518 0.89 -1.95 33.64
C ASN A 518 2.41 -1.72 33.54
N PRO A 519 3.13 -2.41 32.63
CA PRO A 519 4.58 -2.31 32.51
C PRO A 519 5.05 -1.03 31.82
N PHE A 520 4.15 -0.32 31.14
CA PHE A 520 4.45 0.84 30.31
C PHE A 520 4.45 2.16 31.09
N PHE A 521 3.58 2.27 32.10
CA PHE A 521 3.47 3.45 32.95
C PHE A 521 3.79 3.19 34.43
N GLY A 522 4.11 1.95 34.78
CA GLY A 522 4.61 1.59 36.11
C GLY A 522 3.72 2.07 37.24
N ALA A 523 4.32 2.60 38.32
CA ALA A 523 3.60 3.04 39.50
C ALA A 523 2.63 4.20 39.24
N MET A 524 2.81 4.97 38.16
CA MET A 524 1.91 6.09 37.84
C MET A 524 0.51 5.62 37.44
N MET A 525 0.40 4.51 36.70
CA MET A 525 -0.87 4.01 36.16
C MET A 525 -0.91 2.48 36.16
N LEU A 526 -0.55 1.91 37.31
CA LEU A 526 -0.31 0.47 37.46
C LEU A 526 -1.53 -0.39 37.11
N GLU A 527 -2.75 0.10 37.36
CA GLU A 527 -4.00 -0.63 37.10
C GLU A 527 -4.71 -0.19 35.81
N CYS A 528 -4.10 0.67 34.99
CA CYS A 528 -4.74 1.24 33.79
C CYS A 528 -4.68 0.31 32.57
N PHE A 529 -5.85 0.03 31.97
CA PHE A 529 -6.04 -0.71 30.72
C PHE A 529 -7.42 -0.36 30.11
N ASP A 530 -7.61 -0.56 28.80
CA ASP A 530 -8.91 -0.37 28.12
C ASP A 530 -9.54 -1.67 27.62
N ARG A 531 -8.74 -2.71 27.40
CA ARG A 531 -9.19 -4.06 27.00
C ARG A 531 -8.47 -5.12 27.80
N ARG A 532 -9.21 -6.18 28.14
CA ARG A 532 -8.75 -7.35 28.89
C ARG A 532 -9.41 -8.60 28.33
N GLU A 533 -8.60 -9.60 28.02
CA GLU A 533 -9.04 -10.87 27.45
C GLU A 533 -8.34 -12.03 28.15
N ALA A 534 -9.07 -13.09 28.51
CA ALA A 534 -8.47 -14.31 29.04
C ALA A 534 -8.03 -15.21 27.88
N LEU A 535 -6.77 -15.68 27.91
CA LEU A 535 -6.24 -16.54 26.86
C LEU A 535 -6.54 -18.02 27.18
N PRO A 536 -6.94 -18.82 26.18
CA PRO A 536 -7.29 -20.22 26.38
C PRO A 536 -6.05 -21.06 26.76
N ILE A 537 -6.22 -21.98 27.71
CA ILE A 537 -5.20 -22.97 28.08
C ILE A 537 -5.20 -24.06 27.00
N THR A 538 -4.00 -24.47 26.56
CA THR A 538 -3.83 -25.57 25.60
C THR A 538 -4.48 -26.83 26.16
N GLY A 539 -5.58 -27.27 25.56
CA GLY A 539 -6.30 -28.49 25.96
C GLY A 539 -7.47 -28.34 26.94
N GLU A 540 -7.84 -27.12 27.39
CA GLU A 540 -9.03 -26.91 28.24
C GLU A 540 -10.10 -26.00 27.59
N ARG A 541 -11.38 -26.33 27.84
CA ARG A 541 -12.56 -25.56 27.38
C ARG A 541 -12.88 -24.41 28.35
N PRO A 542 -13.22 -23.19 27.89
CA PRO A 542 -13.57 -22.08 28.79
C PRO A 542 -14.94 -22.28 29.47
N ALA A 543 -15.05 -21.85 30.73
CA ALA A 543 -16.26 -21.90 31.55
C ALA A 543 -17.19 -20.69 31.29
N THR A 544 -18.50 -20.94 31.32
CA THR A 544 -19.59 -19.97 31.11
C THR A 544 -19.99 -19.24 32.40
N GLU A 545 -20.09 -17.91 32.38
CA GLU A 545 -20.86 -17.04 33.32
C GLU A 545 -20.85 -15.61 32.70
N GLY A 546 -21.89 -14.76 32.65
CA GLY A 546 -23.30 -14.76 33.07
C GLY A 546 -24.01 -13.53 32.46
N ALA A 547 -25.35 -13.57 32.38
CA ALA A 547 -26.26 -12.59 31.74
C ALA A 547 -26.28 -11.19 32.41
N VAL A 548 -26.78 -10.11 31.75
CA VAL A 548 -28.17 -9.54 31.81
C VAL A 548 -28.12 -8.11 31.17
N PRO A 549 -29.19 -7.44 30.64
CA PRO A 549 -30.42 -7.86 29.94
C PRO A 549 -30.63 -7.15 28.56
N SER A 550 -31.66 -7.62 27.86
CA SER A 550 -32.29 -7.08 26.65
C SER A 550 -33.02 -5.73 26.83
N ALA A 551 -33.09 -4.94 25.77
CA ALA A 551 -34.22 -4.05 25.49
C ALA A 551 -34.61 -4.19 24.01
N ASP A 552 -35.84 -4.65 23.82
CA ASP A 552 -36.60 -4.66 22.57
C ASP A 552 -36.62 -3.26 21.92
N GLU A 553 -36.51 -3.22 20.59
CA GLU A 553 -37.60 -2.81 19.71
C GLU A 553 -37.13 -2.94 18.24
N SER A 554 -37.81 -3.79 17.48
CA SER A 554 -37.82 -3.76 16.02
C SER A 554 -39.10 -3.02 15.59
N PRO A 555 -39.14 -2.34 14.43
CA PRO A 555 -39.54 -3.13 13.25
C PRO A 555 -39.03 -2.65 11.88
N ALA A 556 -39.04 -3.64 10.97
CA ALA A 556 -39.43 -3.58 9.56
C ALA A 556 -38.51 -2.88 8.54
N GLY A 557 -38.06 -3.67 7.56
CA GLY A 557 -37.40 -3.18 6.36
C GLY A 557 -38.35 -2.52 5.37
N HIS A 558 -37.79 -1.89 4.35
CA HIS A 558 -38.42 -1.66 3.04
C HIS A 558 -37.37 -1.45 1.95
N ALA A 559 -37.78 -1.85 0.74
CA ALA A 559 -37.12 -1.71 -0.54
C ALA A 559 -36.62 -0.29 -0.87
N ILE A 560 -35.55 -0.22 -1.66
CA ILE A 560 -35.07 0.99 -2.32
C ILE A 560 -36.04 1.37 -3.45
N ALA A 561 -36.67 2.55 -3.34
CA ALA A 561 -37.00 3.53 -4.39
C ALA A 561 -37.86 4.67 -3.79
N PRO A 562 -38.02 5.87 -4.40
CA PRO A 562 -37.23 6.63 -5.38
C PRO A 562 -36.75 7.99 -4.80
N ASP A 563 -35.81 8.69 -5.45
CA ASP A 563 -35.36 10.12 -5.39
C ASP A 563 -35.40 10.97 -4.08
N GLY A 564 -36.32 10.75 -3.14
CA GLY A 564 -36.42 11.45 -1.85
C GLY A 564 -35.31 11.11 -0.85
N SER A 565 -34.77 9.88 -0.86
CA SER A 565 -33.72 9.47 0.08
C SER A 565 -32.39 10.19 -0.16
N ARG A 566 -32.06 10.50 -1.42
CA ARG A 566 -30.84 11.23 -1.75
C ARG A 566 -30.88 12.67 -1.24
N THR A 567 -32.05 13.33 -1.36
CA THR A 567 -32.25 14.69 -0.85
C THR A 567 -32.16 14.73 0.68
N GLU A 568 -32.72 13.72 1.35
CA GLU A 568 -32.65 13.59 2.81
C GLU A 568 -31.21 13.36 3.28
N VAL A 569 -30.50 12.39 2.71
CA VAL A 569 -29.08 12.10 3.03
C VAL A 569 -28.19 13.33 2.77
N GLN A 570 -28.45 14.08 1.70
CA GLN A 570 -27.67 15.28 1.35
C GLN A 570 -27.96 16.47 2.28
N MET A 571 -29.21 16.63 2.74
CA MET A 571 -29.58 17.57 3.80
C MET A 571 -28.98 17.20 5.16
N THR A 572 -28.93 15.91 5.47
CA THR A 572 -28.27 15.38 6.67
C THR A 572 -26.77 15.65 6.64
N LEU A 573 -26.11 15.39 5.50
CA LEU A 573 -24.70 15.70 5.31
C LEU A 573 -24.43 17.20 5.47
N ALA A 574 -25.29 18.07 4.92
CA ALA A 574 -25.17 19.52 5.09
C ALA A 574 -25.22 19.93 6.57
N THR A 575 -26.14 19.33 7.33
CA THR A 575 -26.33 19.62 8.75
C THR A 575 -25.15 19.12 9.60
N ALA A 576 -24.67 17.90 9.33
CA ALA A 576 -23.50 17.33 9.98
C ALA A 576 -22.23 18.14 9.67
N LEU A 577 -22.05 18.57 8.41
CA LEU A 577 -20.96 19.43 8.00
C LEU A 577 -21.01 20.81 8.68
N GLY A 578 -22.20 21.39 8.86
CA GLY A 578 -22.38 22.63 9.61
C GLY A 578 -21.91 22.52 11.06
N ALA A 579 -22.28 21.43 11.75
CA ALA A 579 -21.83 21.15 13.12
C ALA A 579 -20.31 20.92 13.18
N TYR A 580 -19.76 20.21 12.21
CA TYR A 580 -18.31 20.01 12.07
C TYR A 580 -17.55 21.33 11.89
N LEU A 581 -18.02 22.22 10.99
CA LEU A 581 -17.38 23.52 10.75
C LEU A 581 -17.47 24.45 11.97
N ALA A 582 -18.56 24.35 12.76
CA ALA A 582 -18.67 25.05 14.03
C ALA A 582 -17.67 24.52 15.08
N ALA A 583 -17.42 23.20 15.10
CA ALA A 583 -16.38 22.60 15.94
C ALA A 583 -14.99 23.08 15.52
N GLN A 584 -14.72 23.13 14.21
CA GLN A 584 -13.47 23.65 13.66
C GLN A 584 -13.22 25.11 14.09
N ASP A 585 -14.21 25.99 13.91
CA ASP A 585 -14.09 27.40 14.30
C ASP A 585 -13.84 27.56 15.81
N SER A 586 -14.49 26.74 16.63
CA SER A 586 -14.26 26.71 18.08
C SER A 586 -12.82 26.26 18.42
N LEU A 587 -12.30 25.25 17.73
CA LEU A 587 -10.93 24.75 17.93
C LEU A 587 -9.84 25.73 17.47
N THR A 588 -10.11 26.55 16.46
CA THR A 588 -9.19 27.64 16.06
C THR A 588 -9.08 28.75 17.11
N LYS A 589 -10.03 28.78 18.06
CA LYS A 589 -10.09 29.75 19.17
C LYS A 589 -9.78 29.09 20.53
N ASP A 590 -9.28 27.85 20.53
CA ASP A 590 -9.05 27.03 21.72
C ASP A 590 -10.29 26.83 22.63
N ASP A 591 -11.51 27.00 22.10
CA ASP A 591 -12.75 26.83 22.86
C ASP A 591 -13.17 25.36 22.90
N ALA A 592 -12.51 24.60 23.79
CA ALA A 592 -12.76 23.19 24.01
C ALA A 592 -14.26 22.89 24.30
N ARG A 593 -14.91 23.72 25.12
CA ARG A 593 -16.29 23.49 25.52
C ARG A 593 -17.24 23.57 24.32
N ARG A 594 -17.13 24.63 23.52
CA ARG A 594 -17.98 24.80 22.32
C ARG A 594 -17.63 23.81 21.21
N ALA A 595 -16.36 23.44 21.07
CA ALA A 595 -15.93 22.42 20.13
C ALA A 595 -16.57 21.05 20.46
N ALA A 596 -16.50 20.64 21.73
CA ALA A 596 -17.11 19.39 22.19
C ALA A 596 -18.65 19.38 22.06
N GLU A 597 -19.30 20.53 22.31
CA GLU A 597 -20.75 20.68 22.10
C GLU A 597 -21.13 20.55 20.62
N SER A 598 -20.36 21.17 19.73
CA SER A 598 -20.57 21.08 18.28
C SER A 598 -20.37 19.66 17.74
N LEU A 599 -19.36 18.94 18.24
CA LEU A 599 -19.13 17.52 17.90
C LEU A 599 -20.28 16.63 18.39
N ARG A 600 -20.78 16.83 19.61
CA ARG A 600 -21.96 16.08 20.09
C ARG A 600 -23.21 16.37 19.27
N HIS A 601 -23.42 17.63 18.88
CA HIS A 601 -24.53 18.00 17.99
C HIS A 601 -24.40 17.36 16.60
N MET A 602 -23.17 17.08 16.14
CA MET A 602 -22.95 16.31 14.92
C MET A 602 -23.52 14.88 15.02
N VAL A 603 -23.33 14.20 16.17
CA VAL A 603 -23.84 12.83 16.41
C VAL A 603 -25.35 12.73 16.24
N GLU A 604 -26.07 13.75 16.71
CA GLU A 604 -27.54 13.83 16.59
C GLU A 604 -28.02 13.86 15.13
N ASN A 605 -27.13 14.26 14.21
CA ASN A 605 -27.43 14.49 12.81
C ASN A 605 -26.71 13.50 11.86
N VAL A 606 -26.08 12.44 12.37
CA VAL A 606 -25.36 11.44 11.52
C VAL A 606 -26.22 10.21 11.20
N GLY A 607 -27.36 10.01 11.88
CA GLY A 607 -28.21 8.83 11.74
C GLY A 607 -28.52 8.40 10.30
N PRO A 608 -29.10 9.27 9.44
CA PRO A 608 -29.38 8.91 8.05
C PRO A 608 -28.13 8.60 7.19
N LEU A 609 -26.93 9.05 7.59
CA LEU A 609 -25.68 8.71 6.89
C LEU A 609 -25.23 7.28 7.17
N LEU A 610 -25.71 6.64 8.24
CA LEU A 610 -25.42 5.22 8.55
C LEU A 610 -26.05 4.26 7.54
N ALA A 611 -27.03 4.73 6.77
CA ALA A 611 -27.67 3.95 5.71
C ALA A 611 -26.89 3.98 4.39
N LEU A 612 -25.74 4.67 4.33
CA LEU A 612 -24.84 4.63 3.18
C LEU A 612 -24.15 3.25 3.09
N ASP A 613 -24.01 2.72 1.87
CA ASP A 613 -23.35 1.43 1.65
C ASP A 613 -21.81 1.54 1.71
N GLY A 614 -21.16 0.45 2.11
CA GLY A 614 -19.70 0.31 2.06
C GLY A 614 -18.95 1.26 2.99
N THR A 615 -17.81 1.77 2.51
CA THR A 615 -16.86 2.55 3.31
C THR A 615 -17.44 3.87 3.84
N ALA A 616 -18.45 4.43 3.18
CA ALA A 616 -19.12 5.65 3.63
C ALA A 616 -20.03 5.40 4.85
N GLY A 617 -20.70 4.25 4.91
CA GLY A 617 -21.48 3.83 6.08
C GLY A 617 -20.59 3.55 7.30
N ASP A 618 -19.48 2.84 7.09
CA ASP A 618 -18.47 2.59 8.13
C ASP A 618 -17.88 3.91 8.67
N ALA A 619 -17.62 4.89 7.79
CA ALA A 619 -17.15 6.22 8.18
C ALA A 619 -18.22 6.99 8.97
N ALA A 620 -19.51 6.89 8.60
CA ALA A 620 -20.59 7.51 9.38
C ALA A 620 -20.68 6.91 10.79
N GLU A 621 -20.47 5.60 10.92
CA GLU A 621 -20.41 4.93 12.23
C GLU A 621 -19.20 5.38 13.06
N GLN A 622 -18.04 5.56 12.43
CA GLN A 622 -16.86 6.12 13.10
C GLN A 622 -17.11 7.53 13.65
N ILE A 623 -17.78 8.40 12.90
CA ILE A 623 -18.18 9.73 13.38
C ILE A 623 -19.11 9.59 14.59
N ARG A 624 -20.12 8.72 14.50
CA ARG A 624 -21.10 8.50 15.57
C ARG A 624 -20.44 8.02 16.86
N VAL A 625 -19.44 7.14 16.76
CA VAL A 625 -18.69 6.63 17.92
C VAL A 625 -17.74 7.68 18.48
N ALA A 626 -16.93 8.31 17.64
CA ALA A 626 -15.89 9.25 18.07
C ALA A 626 -16.48 10.54 18.66
N ALA A 627 -17.49 11.13 18.00
CA ALA A 627 -18.06 12.40 18.42
C ALA A 627 -19.05 12.29 19.60
N ARG A 628 -19.41 11.06 20.03
CA ARG A 628 -20.30 10.82 21.18
C ARG A 628 -19.67 11.25 22.49
N ASP A 629 -18.37 11.00 22.64
CA ASP A 629 -17.58 11.42 23.80
C ASP A 629 -16.25 12.04 23.34
N PRO A 630 -16.26 13.32 22.94
CA PRO A 630 -15.09 13.97 22.34
C PRO A 630 -13.95 14.26 23.32
N GLY A 631 -14.08 13.86 24.59
CA GLY A 631 -13.11 14.13 25.64
C GLY A 631 -13.35 15.45 26.39
N ALA A 632 -12.61 15.62 27.49
CA ALA A 632 -12.81 16.71 28.44
C ALA A 632 -11.84 17.89 28.26
N ASP A 633 -10.68 17.66 27.65
CA ASP A 633 -9.63 18.65 27.42
C ASP A 633 -9.40 18.94 25.93
N LEU A 634 -8.73 20.06 25.63
CA LEU A 634 -8.53 20.55 24.27
C LEU A 634 -7.74 19.58 23.39
N ALA A 635 -6.79 18.82 23.95
CA ALA A 635 -5.99 17.86 23.19
C ALA A 635 -6.86 16.65 22.79
N SER A 636 -7.61 16.10 23.75
CA SER A 636 -8.57 15.01 23.50
C SER A 636 -9.62 15.40 22.44
N ILE A 637 -10.12 16.63 22.49
CA ILE A 637 -11.11 17.13 21.52
C ILE A 637 -10.50 17.32 20.13
N ARG A 638 -9.23 17.76 20.04
CA ARG A 638 -8.50 17.84 18.76
C ARG A 638 -8.24 16.47 18.15
N SER A 639 -7.87 15.49 18.97
CA SER A 639 -7.71 14.10 18.52
C SER A 639 -9.03 13.52 18.02
N THR A 640 -10.14 13.76 18.75
CA THR A 640 -11.47 13.36 18.29
C THR A 640 -11.83 14.07 16.99
N PHE A 641 -11.55 15.36 16.88
CA PHE A 641 -11.81 16.14 15.67
C PHE A 641 -11.03 15.59 14.47
N ALA A 642 -9.78 15.14 14.64
CA ALA A 642 -9.01 14.47 13.58
C ALA A 642 -9.67 13.18 13.09
N LEU A 643 -10.17 12.34 14.00
CA LEU A 643 -10.89 11.11 13.64
C LEU A 643 -12.16 11.42 12.85
N VAL A 644 -12.98 12.34 13.36
CA VAL A 644 -14.22 12.80 12.71
C VAL A 644 -13.92 13.40 11.35
N SER A 645 -12.83 14.16 11.24
CA SER A 645 -12.39 14.81 10.02
C SER A 645 -12.01 13.81 8.91
N ASN A 646 -11.23 12.78 9.24
CA ASN A 646 -10.84 11.74 8.29
C ASN A 646 -12.07 10.93 7.82
N ALA A 647 -12.97 10.59 8.74
CA ALA A 647 -14.21 9.92 8.40
C ALA A 647 -15.12 10.79 7.52
N LEU A 648 -15.24 12.09 7.81
CA LEU A 648 -16.06 13.02 7.02
C LEU A 648 -15.49 13.26 5.61
N LEU A 649 -14.17 13.17 5.42
CA LEU A 649 -13.54 13.18 4.10
C LEU A 649 -13.96 11.97 3.26
N VAL A 650 -13.94 10.76 3.82
CA VAL A 650 -14.40 9.54 3.14
C VAL A 650 -15.87 9.67 2.71
N ILE A 651 -16.72 10.21 3.59
CA ILE A 651 -18.13 10.47 3.26
C ILE A 651 -18.25 11.52 2.14
N SER A 652 -17.45 12.60 2.20
CA SER A 652 -17.48 13.70 1.22
C SER A 652 -16.96 13.30 -0.16
N GLU A 653 -16.10 12.29 -0.25
CA GLU A 653 -15.66 11.69 -1.52
C GLU A 653 -16.76 10.83 -2.15
N ALA A 654 -17.50 10.07 -1.33
CA ALA A 654 -18.61 9.23 -1.78
C ALA A 654 -19.87 10.05 -2.11
N LEU A 655 -20.12 11.11 -1.35
CA LEU A 655 -21.25 12.02 -1.50
C LEU A 655 -20.75 13.47 -1.37
N PRO A 656 -20.53 14.17 -2.50
CA PRO A 656 -20.06 15.55 -2.47
C PRO A 656 -20.96 16.46 -1.61
N PRO A 657 -20.39 17.28 -0.72
CA PRO A 657 -21.18 18.18 0.10
C PRO A 657 -21.91 19.22 -0.76
N PRO A 658 -23.11 19.67 -0.36
CA PRO A 658 -23.85 20.67 -1.10
C PRO A 658 -23.08 22.00 -1.19
N THR A 659 -23.21 22.69 -2.32
CA THR A 659 -22.49 23.94 -2.60
C THR A 659 -22.86 25.02 -1.57
N THR A 660 -21.88 25.45 -0.79
CA THR A 660 -22.02 26.53 0.20
C THR A 660 -21.46 27.85 -0.34
N GLU A 661 -21.94 28.97 0.20
CA GLU A 661 -21.43 30.30 -0.10
C GLU A 661 -19.99 30.43 0.44
N GLY A 662 -19.00 30.20 -0.43
CA GLY A 662 -17.57 30.14 -0.07
C GLY A 662 -16.91 28.79 -0.33
N GLY A 663 -17.67 27.72 -0.58
CA GLY A 663 -17.19 26.38 -0.91
C GLY A 663 -16.53 25.60 0.23
N VAL A 664 -16.40 24.28 0.03
CA VAL A 664 -15.84 23.33 1.00
C VAL A 664 -14.54 22.78 0.47
N PHE A 665 -13.47 22.91 1.26
CA PHE A 665 -12.12 22.53 0.84
C PHE A 665 -11.51 21.50 1.79
N HIS A 666 -10.77 20.57 1.21
CA HIS A 666 -9.88 19.67 1.93
C HIS A 666 -8.53 20.35 2.14
N ALA A 667 -8.10 20.44 3.38
CA ALA A 667 -6.82 21.00 3.80
C ALA A 667 -5.98 19.95 4.54
N TYR A 668 -4.67 20.13 4.53
CA TYR A 668 -3.71 19.25 5.19
C TYR A 668 -2.55 20.05 5.78
N CYS A 669 -2.13 19.68 6.99
CA CYS A 669 -0.99 20.28 7.66
C CYS A 669 0.19 19.29 7.69
N PRO A 670 1.33 19.61 7.06
CA PRO A 670 2.49 18.71 7.02
C PRO A 670 3.19 18.55 8.38
N MET A 671 3.00 19.48 9.33
CA MET A 671 3.66 19.47 10.64
C MET A 671 2.98 18.51 11.61
N VAL A 672 1.64 18.53 11.68
CA VAL A 672 0.85 17.62 12.52
C VAL A 672 0.38 16.37 11.77
N LYS A 673 0.53 16.35 10.44
CA LYS A 673 0.12 15.27 9.53
C LYS A 673 -1.38 14.95 9.57
N GLU A 674 -2.21 15.95 9.86
CA GLU A 674 -3.65 15.82 9.93
C GLU A 674 -4.37 16.50 8.76
N HIS A 675 -5.54 15.96 8.41
CA HIS A 675 -6.43 16.46 7.37
C HIS A 675 -7.66 17.12 7.98
N TRP A 676 -8.15 18.21 7.36
CA TRP A 676 -9.43 18.81 7.74
C TRP A 676 -10.22 19.38 6.58
N LEU A 677 -11.53 19.49 6.80
CA LEU A 677 -12.47 20.17 5.93
C LEU A 677 -12.64 21.61 6.42
N GLN A 678 -12.75 22.57 5.52
CA GLN A 678 -12.97 23.96 5.89
C GLN A 678 -13.82 24.71 4.86
N ALA A 679 -14.49 25.76 5.32
CA ALA A 679 -15.17 26.70 4.45
C ALA A 679 -14.16 27.74 3.92
N GLY A 680 -14.16 27.98 2.60
CA GLY A 680 -13.26 28.94 1.97
C GLY A 680 -11.79 28.49 1.85
N GLU A 681 -11.02 29.23 1.06
CA GLU A 681 -9.62 28.89 0.71
C GLU A 681 -8.61 29.31 1.79
N ASP A 682 -8.97 30.25 2.66
CA ASP A 682 -8.09 30.74 3.72
C ASP A 682 -7.86 29.65 4.78
N ILE A 683 -6.61 29.19 4.91
CA ILE A 683 -6.20 28.15 5.86
C ILE A 683 -6.55 28.55 7.29
N ARG A 684 -7.31 27.68 7.97
CA ARG A 684 -7.71 27.81 9.38
C ARG A 684 -7.44 26.50 10.11
N ASN A 685 -6.20 26.33 10.56
CA ASN A 685 -5.72 25.12 11.21
C ASN A 685 -6.38 24.92 12.60
N PRO A 686 -7.18 23.85 12.82
CA PRO A 686 -7.87 23.61 14.09
C PRO A 686 -6.98 22.90 15.14
N TYR A 687 -5.82 22.39 14.73
CA TYR A 687 -4.96 21.55 15.58
C TYR A 687 -3.95 22.36 16.39
N ASP A 688 -3.62 23.59 15.96
CA ASP A 688 -2.71 24.46 16.69
C ASP A 688 -3.04 25.96 16.44
N PRO A 689 -3.41 26.73 17.49
CA PRO A 689 -3.73 28.16 17.40
C PRO A 689 -2.50 29.04 17.08
N GLY A 690 -1.29 28.57 17.36
CA GLY A 690 -0.04 29.21 16.95
C GLY A 690 0.26 29.04 15.46
N MET A 691 -0.47 28.15 14.78
CA MET A 691 -0.26 27.79 13.38
C MET A 691 -1.53 27.95 12.53
N LEU A 692 -2.39 28.91 12.87
CA LEU A 692 -3.69 29.11 12.21
C LEU A 692 -3.63 29.15 10.67
N ARG A 693 -2.55 29.71 10.10
CA ARG A 693 -2.35 29.82 8.63
C ARG A 693 -1.44 28.73 8.04
N CYS A 694 -1.01 27.76 8.83
CA CYS A 694 -0.13 26.69 8.40
C CYS A 694 -0.96 25.51 7.87
N GLY A 695 -0.82 25.23 6.58
CA GLY A 695 -1.55 24.18 5.89
C GLY A 695 -1.55 24.40 4.38
N THR A 696 -2.00 23.40 3.64
CA THR A 696 -2.18 23.47 2.19
C THR A 696 -3.55 22.95 1.81
N ILE A 697 -4.25 23.65 0.90
CA ILE A 697 -5.47 23.14 0.28
C ILE A 697 -5.09 22.03 -0.70
N LYS A 698 -5.77 20.89 -0.59
CA LYS A 698 -5.57 19.70 -1.42
C LYS A 698 -6.63 19.58 -2.51
N ALA A 699 -7.89 19.85 -2.18
CA ALA A 699 -8.99 19.76 -3.12
C ALA A 699 -10.16 20.66 -2.71
N ARG A 700 -11.02 20.98 -3.68
CA ARG A 700 -12.35 21.58 -3.46
C ARG A 700 -13.39 20.48 -3.65
N LEU A 701 -14.26 20.27 -2.67
CA LEU A 701 -15.14 19.09 -2.58
C LEU A 701 -16.60 19.36 -2.96
N ASP A 702 -17.04 20.62 -2.96
CA ASP A 702 -18.43 21.02 -3.20
C ASP A 702 -18.81 21.20 -4.69
N ARG A 703 -17.96 20.73 -5.62
CA ARG A 703 -18.24 20.76 -7.06
C ARG A 703 -18.68 19.38 -7.54
N GLU A 704 -19.84 19.31 -8.19
CA GLU A 704 -20.20 18.15 -9.00
C GLU A 704 -19.11 17.90 -10.04
N ALA A 705 -18.65 16.66 -10.13
CA ALA A 705 -17.75 16.21 -11.19
C ALA A 705 -18.46 16.36 -12.55
N GLY A 706 -18.27 17.51 -13.19
CA GLY A 706 -18.79 17.78 -14.53
C GLY A 706 -19.23 19.22 -14.77
N ARG A 707 -18.27 20.15 -14.88
CA ARG A 707 -18.27 21.26 -15.86
C ARG A 707 -16.85 21.73 -16.13
#